data_AF-G3J9M6-F1
#
_entry.id   AF-G3J9M6-F1
#
_cell.length_a   1.000
_cell.length_b   1.000
_cell.length_c   1.000
_cell.angle_alpha   90.00
_cell.angle_beta   90.00
_cell.angle_gamma   90.00
#
_symmetry.space_group_name_H-M   'P 1'
#
loop_
_entity.id
_entity.type
_entity.pdbx_description
1 polymer ?
#
loop_
_entity_poly.entity_id
_entity_poly.type
_entity_poly.pdbx_seq_one_letter_code
_entity_poly.pdbx_strand_id
1 'polypeptide(L)'
;MDLISIGLSACLESAHCYYIVVRDLACQHEHLHGESGAGCSHVVLLFLLASLTSLIYPIFLQLQFAPVAHGMKAQTALSFAALGRLTSGCLLHEELNGEEHTMDRRQASTAVFIPIGKGDRFEAGAKAPQGIGSSPKDFDDDAALSVFSVAEVESAIKGLQKTYPDKIRFEPAAAKTHEGRDIHYGVVGGKEPRAFLTSGVHARERGGPDNVLYLVSDLLWADKQNTGLTYGNKKYDVSQVRKILDAGIAVIPAVNPDGINHDQTTDSCWRKNRRPMQGGSIGVDINRNFNIFREQRLFSPQAKLSQSADPKLDSYIGPQPVSEAESRSITDVFERVKSLSWYLDLHSALGQVLYSWGTDEAQVEDPTMNFANKAFDGQRGVPGDAYKEYMEPDDFAAQKAIAESMATAMNGAAQTKRYSAAETITLSPAMGSSDEAMSRYYNGTCGANRINALTFEFGWGNGRHGKPPGANNFQTICHNIFYPNATEYRDNVMHTSVGMLEFLLNAAGKAGEQKVKKCDNNDGPQSPSTQAPPGPGSAENSDAENSNVANSPTQNSPTQNSPTQNNPEESGLAQNDPTQSGDAANGPTENDPPQNSPAQNDPTQSGDAANGPTENDPPQNSPAQKGPTQNGPTMTPYQQCTPAASAADAACGPSDKSCKAMVTRKATDCILRANFVNVNATDLQAWIQKDFDMIRQTTGLQSAMDADKSLKTQLESKLDAAQKDLVENFGDFEFRARVEKHFKGFDDVPEVGLAKKKDTTLNVELPKAFSKAQKDILRTDMLHLIKTTSKGEPVWGIAKGKSGI
;
A
#
# COMPACT_ATOMS: atom_id res chain seq x y z
N MET A 1 44.48 25.61 47.70
CA MET A 1 45.57 24.93 46.96
C MET A 1 45.01 23.64 46.37
N ASP A 2 44.15 23.66 45.36
CA ASP A 2 43.99 24.47 44.13
C ASP A 2 44.47 23.69 42.92
N LEU A 3 43.47 23.39 42.09
CA LEU A 3 43.54 22.81 40.75
C LEU A 3 44.21 23.79 39.76
N ILE A 4 44.18 23.38 38.47
CA ILE A 4 44.42 24.19 37.26
C ILE A 4 45.90 24.27 36.85
N SER A 5 46.32 23.25 36.08
CA SER A 5 47.15 23.46 34.89
C SER A 5 47.10 22.27 33.94
N ILE A 6 47.19 22.59 32.64
CA ILE A 6 47.10 21.74 31.44
C ILE A 6 45.67 21.59 30.90
N GLY A 7 45.15 22.73 30.48
CA GLY A 7 43.94 22.90 29.67
C GLY A 7 44.04 24.19 28.84
N LEU A 8 45.23 24.45 28.28
CA LEU A 8 45.61 25.73 27.67
C LEU A 8 46.80 25.54 26.70
N SER A 9 46.55 24.87 25.56
CA SER A 9 47.45 24.88 24.39
C SER A 9 46.81 24.42 23.06
N ALA A 10 45.53 24.02 23.02
CA ALA A 10 44.89 23.48 21.80
C ALA A 10 43.68 24.31 21.29
N CYS A 11 43.32 25.42 21.94
CA CYS A 11 42.19 26.28 21.52
C CYS A 11 42.63 27.59 20.82
N LEU A 12 43.89 27.72 20.44
CA LEU A 12 44.45 28.97 19.88
C LEU A 12 44.79 28.92 18.38
N GLU A 13 44.58 27.79 17.70
CA GLU A 13 44.83 27.67 16.23
C GLU A 13 43.57 27.53 15.38
N SER A 14 42.42 27.13 15.94
CA SER A 14 41.16 26.99 15.20
C SER A 14 40.38 28.29 15.02
N ALA A 15 40.60 29.30 15.88
CA ALA A 15 39.90 30.58 15.81
C ALA A 15 40.37 31.52 14.68
N HIS A 16 41.56 31.28 14.09
CA HIS A 16 42.13 32.14 13.05
C HIS A 16 41.77 31.76 11.60
N CYS A 17 41.23 30.56 11.35
CA CYS A 17 40.82 30.17 9.99
C CYS A 17 39.41 30.64 9.59
N TYR A 18 38.51 30.86 10.55
CA TYR A 18 37.13 31.27 10.23
C TYR A 18 36.97 32.77 9.91
N TYR A 19 37.97 33.59 10.25
CA TYR A 19 37.92 35.05 10.04
C TYR A 19 38.42 35.53 8.66
N ILE A 20 38.93 34.61 7.82
CA ILE A 20 39.50 34.96 6.49
C ILE A 20 38.52 34.65 5.35
N VAL A 21 37.67 33.62 5.46
CA VAL A 21 36.79 33.18 4.35
C VAL A 21 35.56 34.07 4.13
N VAL A 22 35.07 34.78 5.16
CA VAL A 22 33.86 35.63 5.05
C VAL A 22 34.16 37.01 4.44
N ARG A 23 35.44 37.36 4.21
CA ARG A 23 35.83 38.69 3.70
C ARG A 23 35.93 38.79 2.18
N ASP A 24 36.07 37.66 1.47
CA ASP A 24 36.34 37.64 0.01
C ASP A 24 35.11 37.34 -0.88
N LEU A 25 33.92 37.07 -0.33
CA LEU A 25 32.71 36.79 -1.13
C LEU A 25 31.75 37.99 -1.32
N ALA A 26 32.07 39.18 -0.80
CA ALA A 26 31.15 40.32 -0.81
C ALA A 26 31.48 41.43 -1.84
N CYS A 27 32.57 41.30 -2.62
CA CYS A 27 33.02 42.35 -3.55
C CYS A 27 33.57 41.80 -4.89
N GLN A 28 32.72 41.23 -5.76
CA GLN A 28 32.93 41.23 -7.22
C GLN A 28 31.70 40.73 -8.01
N HIS A 29 30.76 41.63 -8.31
CA HIS A 29 30.27 41.92 -9.68
C HIS A 29 29.01 42.80 -9.65
N GLU A 30 29.18 44.10 -9.83
CA GLU A 30 28.16 44.90 -10.50
C GLU A 30 28.32 44.69 -12.01
N HIS A 31 27.22 44.40 -12.72
CA HIS A 31 26.90 45.11 -13.95
C HIS A 31 25.44 44.87 -14.38
N LEU A 32 24.76 46.00 -14.64
CA LEU A 32 23.48 46.20 -15.34
C LEU A 32 22.24 46.47 -14.46
N HIS A 33 21.93 47.78 -14.33
CA HIS A 33 20.63 48.42 -14.05
C HIS A 33 19.83 47.93 -12.82
N GLY A 34 19.38 48.76 -11.88
CA GLY A 34 19.39 50.22 -11.74
C GLY A 34 18.33 50.65 -10.73
N GLU A 35 18.49 51.86 -10.16
CA GLU A 35 17.56 52.54 -9.23
C GLU A 35 17.58 52.14 -7.72
N SER A 36 17.67 53.19 -6.89
CA SER A 36 17.47 53.35 -5.43
C SER A 36 17.24 52.13 -4.52
N GLY A 37 17.82 52.04 -3.30
CA GLY A 37 18.60 53.02 -2.54
C GLY A 37 18.01 53.37 -1.18
N ALA A 38 18.03 52.44 -0.20
CA ALA A 38 18.05 52.68 1.26
C ALA A 38 18.03 51.34 2.04
N GLY A 39 19.08 50.99 2.79
CA GLY A 39 19.03 49.74 3.57
C GLY A 39 20.31 49.14 4.16
N CYS A 40 21.28 49.93 4.65
CA CYS A 40 22.49 49.36 5.28
C CYS A 40 22.91 49.94 6.65
N SER A 41 22.09 50.82 7.26
CA SER A 41 22.47 51.49 8.53
C SER A 41 21.80 50.93 9.79
N HIS A 42 21.01 49.85 9.70
CA HIS A 42 20.31 49.26 10.87
C HIS A 42 20.87 47.91 11.36
N VAL A 43 21.73 47.24 10.59
CA VAL A 43 22.23 45.88 10.93
C VAL A 43 23.43 45.93 11.89
N VAL A 44 24.23 46.99 11.86
CA VAL A 44 25.46 47.11 12.68
C VAL A 44 25.17 47.50 14.14
N LEU A 45 24.04 48.17 14.42
CA LEU A 45 23.73 48.67 15.76
C LEU A 45 23.11 47.59 16.69
N LEU A 46 22.42 46.60 16.12
CA LEU A 46 21.78 45.52 16.90
C LEU A 46 22.77 44.47 17.42
N PHE A 47 23.87 44.21 16.70
CA PHE A 47 24.90 43.24 17.14
C PHE A 47 25.79 43.74 18.29
N LEU A 48 25.87 45.05 18.53
CA LEU A 48 26.69 45.63 19.61
C LEU A 48 25.97 45.70 20.97
N LEU A 49 24.63 45.58 21.00
CA LEU A 49 23.84 45.63 22.24
C LEU A 49 23.57 44.26 22.88
N ALA A 50 23.67 43.16 22.11
CA ALA A 50 23.46 41.80 22.63
C ALA A 50 24.66 41.22 23.40
N SER A 51 25.86 41.79 23.24
CA SER A 51 27.12 41.22 23.75
C SER A 51 27.57 41.79 25.11
N LEU A 52 26.72 42.57 25.80
CA LEU A 52 27.11 43.34 26.99
C LEU A 52 26.24 43.10 28.23
N THR A 53 25.25 42.21 28.17
CA THR A 53 24.34 41.88 29.30
C THR A 53 24.61 40.55 29.99
N SER A 54 25.43 39.65 29.42
CA SER A 54 25.69 38.30 29.97
C SER A 54 26.97 38.18 30.83
N LEU A 55 27.45 39.27 31.43
CA LEU A 55 28.69 39.28 32.23
C LEU A 55 28.58 39.92 33.63
N ILE A 56 27.37 40.32 34.07
CA ILE A 56 27.12 40.81 35.44
C ILE A 56 25.77 40.32 35.95
N TYR A 57 25.72 39.09 36.49
CA TYR A 57 24.87 38.60 37.60
C TYR A 57 25.14 37.09 37.74
N PRO A 58 25.97 36.64 38.71
CA PRO A 58 25.38 36.22 39.98
C PRO A 58 26.33 36.36 41.20
N ILE A 59 26.23 37.48 41.93
CA ILE A 59 26.70 37.56 43.33
C ILE A 59 25.69 38.41 44.10
N PHE A 60 24.75 37.77 44.82
CA PHE A 60 24.10 38.25 46.06
C PHE A 60 22.91 37.34 46.41
N LEU A 61 23.14 36.29 47.22
CA LEU A 61 22.41 35.97 48.47
C LEU A 61 22.78 34.57 49.00
N GLN A 62 23.83 34.52 49.83
CA GLN A 62 23.80 33.69 51.04
C GLN A 62 24.44 34.48 52.17
N LEU A 63 23.64 34.82 53.18
CA LEU A 63 24.05 35.14 54.55
C LEU A 63 22.77 35.44 55.35
N GLN A 64 22.34 34.51 56.22
CA GLN A 64 22.33 34.75 57.68
C GLN A 64 21.73 33.59 58.51
N PHE A 65 22.47 33.25 59.58
CA PHE A 65 22.12 32.57 60.83
C PHE A 65 21.59 31.10 60.87
N ALA A 66 22.36 30.29 61.59
CA ALA A 66 21.94 29.15 62.41
C ALA A 66 22.02 29.57 63.91
N PRO A 67 21.97 28.71 64.96
CA PRO A 67 21.62 27.26 65.07
C PRO A 67 20.71 26.94 66.31
N VAL A 68 20.68 25.66 66.77
CA VAL A 68 20.27 25.18 68.14
C VAL A 68 18.72 25.06 68.34
N ALA A 69 18.09 24.03 68.93
CA ALA A 69 18.51 22.92 69.83
C ALA A 69 17.52 21.73 69.93
N HIS A 70 18.03 20.56 70.37
CA HIS A 70 17.42 19.50 71.22
C HIS A 70 16.11 18.76 70.85
N GLY A 71 16.18 17.43 70.74
CA GLY A 71 15.03 16.51 70.86
C GLY A 71 15.28 15.06 70.41
N MET A 72 15.52 14.14 71.36
CA MET A 72 15.70 12.68 71.16
C MET A 72 14.50 12.04 70.40
N LYS A 73 14.58 10.89 69.70
CA LYS A 73 15.40 9.68 69.88
C LYS A 73 15.78 9.00 68.54
N ALA A 74 16.91 8.31 68.51
CA ALA A 74 17.36 7.51 67.36
C ALA A 74 16.75 6.10 67.36
N GLN A 75 15.62 5.89 66.67
CA GLN A 75 15.20 4.55 66.23
C GLN A 75 14.28 4.49 64.99
N THR A 76 14.12 5.60 64.25
CA THR A 76 13.28 5.67 63.03
C THR A 76 13.96 6.35 61.84
N ALA A 77 15.29 6.32 61.79
CA ALA A 77 16.11 7.00 60.75
C ALA A 77 17.12 6.08 60.05
N LEU A 78 16.92 4.75 60.10
CA LEU A 78 17.82 3.76 59.51
C LEU A 78 17.15 2.85 58.46
N SER A 79 15.96 3.23 57.98
CA SER A 79 15.26 2.58 56.86
C SER A 79 15.22 3.40 55.57
N PHE A 80 15.82 4.61 55.56
CA PHE A 80 15.82 5.51 54.39
C PHE A 80 17.21 5.80 53.80
N ALA A 81 18.28 5.19 54.34
CA ALA A 81 19.65 5.36 53.85
C ALA A 81 20.19 4.14 53.05
N ALA A 82 19.31 3.20 52.68
CA ALA A 82 19.66 1.97 51.96
C ALA A 82 18.99 1.83 50.56
N LEU A 83 18.24 2.84 50.09
CA LEU A 83 17.69 2.89 48.73
C LEU A 83 18.36 3.94 47.82
N GLY A 84 19.51 4.48 48.23
CA GLY A 84 20.28 5.49 47.47
C GLY A 84 21.26 4.93 46.43
N ARG A 85 21.17 3.64 46.07
CA ARG A 85 22.03 2.98 45.06
C ARG A 85 21.29 1.85 44.33
N LEU A 86 20.25 2.17 43.57
CA LEU A 86 19.73 1.30 42.49
C LEU A 86 18.79 2.07 41.51
N THR A 87 19.15 3.30 41.14
CA THR A 87 18.45 4.06 40.07
C THR A 87 19.49 4.79 39.21
N SER A 88 20.04 4.06 38.25
CA SER A 88 20.90 4.61 37.19
C SER A 88 20.57 3.90 35.88
N GLY A 89 19.35 4.16 35.41
CA GLY A 89 18.84 3.71 34.12
C GLY A 89 18.05 4.84 33.49
N CYS A 90 18.33 5.12 32.21
CA CYS A 90 17.58 6.00 31.33
C CYS A 90 17.47 7.48 31.75
N LEU A 91 18.55 8.23 31.55
CA LEU A 91 18.48 9.62 31.08
C LEU A 91 19.25 9.71 29.76
N LEU A 92 18.77 10.53 28.82
CA LEU A 92 19.34 10.63 27.46
C LEU A 92 20.52 11.61 27.42
N HIS A 93 21.36 11.50 26.39
CA HIS A 93 22.56 12.34 26.26
C HIS A 93 22.21 13.81 25.98
N GLU A 94 21.04 14.06 25.40
CA GLU A 94 20.50 15.38 25.10
C GLU A 94 20.05 16.18 26.35
N GLU A 95 19.82 15.55 27.51
CA GLU A 95 19.39 16.26 28.74
C GLU A 95 20.54 16.86 29.57
N LEU A 96 21.80 16.71 29.11
CA LEU A 96 22.99 17.23 29.79
C LEU A 96 23.52 18.56 29.24
N ASN A 97 23.05 19.00 28.06
CA ASN A 97 23.43 20.27 27.46
C ASN A 97 22.27 21.25 27.59
N GLY A 98 22.43 22.25 28.47
CA GLY A 98 21.43 23.28 28.72
C GLY A 98 21.31 24.31 27.59
N GLU A 99 20.81 23.89 26.43
CA GLU A 99 20.20 24.82 25.47
C GLU A 99 18.76 25.09 25.91
N GLU A 100 18.43 26.37 26.09
CA GLU A 100 17.12 26.83 26.52
C GLU A 100 16.11 26.69 25.37
N HIS A 101 15.62 25.47 25.15
CA HIS A 101 14.47 25.25 24.30
C HIS A 101 13.23 25.87 24.94
N THR A 102 12.89 27.07 24.46
CA THR A 102 11.58 27.69 24.73
C THR A 102 10.49 26.72 24.30
N MET A 103 9.85 26.07 25.27
CA MET A 103 8.61 25.32 25.03
C MET A 103 7.55 26.29 24.51
N ASP A 104 7.40 26.37 23.19
CA ASP A 104 6.50 27.31 22.54
C ASP A 104 5.04 26.88 22.71
N ARG A 105 4.51 27.14 23.90
CA ARG A 105 3.19 26.71 24.33
C ARG A 105 2.13 27.69 23.83
N ARG A 106 1.98 27.84 22.50
CA ARG A 106 0.72 28.15 21.77
C ARG A 106 0.95 28.37 20.26
N GLN A 107 0.53 27.39 19.47
CA GLN A 107 -0.74 27.53 18.75
C GLN A 107 -1.30 26.14 18.45
N ALA A 108 -2.59 25.93 18.70
CA ALA A 108 -3.23 24.66 18.35
C ALA A 108 -3.29 24.54 16.83
N SER A 109 -2.53 23.59 16.27
CA SER A 109 -2.80 23.09 14.93
C SER A 109 -4.26 22.63 14.88
N THR A 110 -5.02 23.10 13.90
CA THR A 110 -6.45 22.80 13.72
C THR A 110 -6.71 21.39 13.17
N ALA A 111 -5.67 20.53 13.10
CA ALA A 111 -5.79 19.14 12.72
C ALA A 111 -6.24 18.28 13.92
N VAL A 112 -7.54 18.00 13.99
CA VAL A 112 -8.15 17.14 15.02
C VAL A 112 -7.94 15.67 14.65
N PHE A 113 -6.72 15.17 14.83
CA PHE A 113 -6.42 13.74 14.75
C PHE A 113 -7.03 12.99 15.95
N ILE A 114 -7.38 11.71 15.78
CA ILE A 114 -7.82 10.91 16.93
C ILE A 114 -6.65 10.68 17.91
N PRO A 115 -6.93 10.66 19.22
CA PRO A 115 -5.90 10.39 20.21
C PRO A 115 -5.45 8.93 20.15
N ILE A 116 -4.24 8.68 20.66
CA ILE A 116 -3.85 7.33 21.09
C ILE A 116 -4.65 6.99 22.35
N GLY A 117 -5.11 5.73 22.44
CA GLY A 117 -5.86 5.21 23.57
C GLY A 117 -5.10 5.38 24.89
N LYS A 118 -5.84 5.73 25.95
CA LYS A 118 -5.28 6.02 27.28
C LYS A 118 -5.68 4.93 28.26
N GLY A 119 -4.69 4.31 28.88
CA GLY A 119 -4.91 3.14 29.74
C GLY A 119 -5.08 1.88 28.89
N ASP A 120 -6.06 1.05 29.25
CA ASP A 120 -6.34 -0.21 28.57
C ASP A 120 -7.84 -0.51 28.57
N ARG A 121 -8.51 -0.33 27.42
CA ARG A 121 -9.94 -0.59 27.26
C ARG A 121 -10.32 -2.08 27.31
N PHE A 122 -9.33 -2.98 27.24
CA PHE A 122 -9.53 -4.43 27.21
C PHE A 122 -9.29 -5.10 28.57
N GLU A 123 -9.02 -4.29 29.62
CA GLU A 123 -8.98 -4.70 31.02
C GLU A 123 -7.99 -5.86 31.27
N ALA A 124 -6.74 -5.68 30.85
CA ALA A 124 -5.66 -6.68 30.88
C ALA A 124 -6.02 -8.01 30.19
N GLY A 125 -6.78 -7.95 29.09
CA GLY A 125 -7.30 -9.09 28.36
C GLY A 125 -8.51 -9.76 29.02
N ALA A 126 -9.22 -9.08 29.92
CA ALA A 126 -10.51 -9.54 30.41
C ALA A 126 -11.62 -9.43 29.35
N LYS A 127 -11.47 -8.50 28.39
CA LYS A 127 -12.39 -8.27 27.27
C LYS A 127 -11.67 -8.43 25.92
N ALA A 128 -12.32 -9.05 24.95
CA ALA A 128 -11.88 -8.99 23.55
C ALA A 128 -12.28 -7.63 22.91
N PRO A 129 -11.53 -7.13 21.91
CA PRO A 129 -12.00 -6.05 21.05
C PRO A 129 -13.26 -6.45 20.28
N GLN A 130 -14.02 -5.48 19.77
CA GLN A 130 -15.12 -5.70 18.83
C GLN A 130 -14.98 -4.71 17.68
N GLY A 131 -14.97 -5.21 16.45
CA GLY A 131 -14.83 -4.39 15.24
C GLY A 131 -16.17 -3.84 14.77
N ILE A 132 -16.11 -2.98 13.75
CA ILE A 132 -17.29 -2.30 13.20
C ILE A 132 -18.31 -3.29 12.59
N GLY A 133 -17.89 -4.51 12.22
CA GLY A 133 -18.77 -5.55 11.70
C GLY A 133 -19.57 -6.30 12.77
N SER A 134 -19.07 -6.36 14.01
CA SER A 134 -19.76 -6.97 15.16
C SER A 134 -20.44 -5.94 16.08
N SER A 135 -19.86 -4.75 16.24
CA SER A 135 -20.38 -3.66 17.07
C SER A 135 -20.26 -2.29 16.36
N PRO A 136 -21.11 -2.01 15.35
CA PRO A 136 -21.02 -0.75 14.61
C PRO A 136 -21.26 0.50 15.46
N LYS A 137 -22.05 0.38 16.54
CA LYS A 137 -22.39 1.50 17.43
C LYS A 137 -21.19 2.06 18.20
N ASP A 138 -20.16 1.25 18.44
CA ASP A 138 -18.94 1.69 19.10
C ASP A 138 -18.09 2.63 18.21
N PHE A 139 -18.49 2.79 16.94
CA PHE A 139 -17.89 3.69 15.95
C PHE A 139 -18.78 4.89 15.59
N ASP A 140 -19.95 5.06 16.24
CA ASP A 140 -20.87 6.20 15.99
C ASP A 140 -20.40 7.50 16.67
N ASP A 141 -19.70 7.42 17.81
CA ASP A 141 -19.19 8.58 18.55
C ASP A 141 -17.71 8.88 18.21
N ASP A 142 -17.50 9.86 17.32
CA ASP A 142 -16.19 10.37 16.93
C ASP A 142 -15.30 10.78 18.14
N ALA A 143 -15.89 11.17 19.29
CA ALA A 143 -15.15 11.57 20.49
C ALA A 143 -14.68 10.39 21.36
N ALA A 144 -15.26 9.19 21.17
CA ALA A 144 -14.84 7.95 21.83
C ALA A 144 -13.75 7.20 21.05
N LEU A 145 -13.58 7.51 19.76
CA LEU A 145 -12.60 6.87 18.88
C LEU A 145 -11.15 7.24 19.22
N SER A 146 -10.26 6.24 19.12
CA SER A 146 -8.83 6.36 19.41
C SER A 146 -8.08 5.16 18.84
N VAL A 147 -6.82 5.39 18.43
CA VAL A 147 -5.91 4.33 17.96
C VAL A 147 -5.43 3.51 19.16
N PHE A 148 -5.31 2.20 19.03
CA PHE A 148 -4.74 1.33 20.05
C PHE A 148 -3.32 1.78 20.41
N SER A 149 -3.10 2.05 21.70
CA SER A 149 -1.75 2.04 22.26
C SER A 149 -1.12 0.64 22.13
N VAL A 150 0.21 0.56 22.15
CA VAL A 150 0.89 -0.76 22.17
C VAL A 150 0.44 -1.63 23.35
N ALA A 151 0.09 -1.03 24.50
CA ALA A 151 -0.49 -1.74 25.65
C ALA A 151 -1.90 -2.30 25.37
N GLU A 152 -2.71 -1.60 24.58
CA GLU A 152 -4.02 -2.09 24.14
C GLU A 152 -3.91 -3.18 23.07
N VAL A 153 -2.92 -3.14 22.18
CA VAL A 153 -2.60 -4.26 21.25
C VAL A 153 -2.31 -5.54 22.03
N GLU A 154 -1.43 -5.45 23.03
CA GLU A 154 -1.11 -6.54 23.97
C GLU A 154 -2.34 -7.09 24.70
N SER A 155 -3.23 -6.20 25.15
CA SER A 155 -4.41 -6.56 25.92
C SER A 155 -5.51 -7.15 25.04
N ALA A 156 -5.69 -6.62 23.82
CA ALA A 156 -6.60 -7.15 22.81
C ALA A 156 -6.25 -8.59 22.41
N ILE A 157 -4.95 -8.87 22.18
CA ILE A 157 -4.43 -10.21 21.89
C ILE A 157 -4.81 -11.20 23.00
N LYS A 158 -4.58 -10.84 24.27
CA LYS A 158 -4.95 -11.64 25.44
C LYS A 158 -6.47 -11.84 25.54
N GLY A 159 -7.25 -10.78 25.29
CA GLY A 159 -8.70 -10.81 25.26
C GLY A 159 -9.27 -11.77 24.21
N LEU A 160 -8.71 -11.76 23.00
CA LEU A 160 -9.08 -12.68 21.92
C LEU A 160 -8.78 -14.14 22.30
N GLN A 161 -7.56 -14.44 22.76
CA GLN A 161 -7.19 -15.81 23.18
C GLN A 161 -8.07 -16.32 24.33
N LYS A 162 -8.40 -15.48 25.30
CA LYS A 162 -9.26 -15.84 26.42
C LYS A 162 -10.72 -16.08 25.99
N THR A 163 -11.21 -15.35 24.99
CA THR A 163 -12.61 -15.40 24.54
C THR A 163 -12.88 -16.51 23.51
N TYR A 164 -11.86 -16.91 22.76
CA TYR A 164 -11.93 -17.87 21.65
C TYR A 164 -10.78 -18.92 21.67
N PRO A 165 -10.48 -19.58 22.80
CA PRO A 165 -9.25 -20.38 22.99
C PRO A 165 -9.07 -21.53 21.99
N ASP A 166 -10.17 -22.10 21.48
CA ASP A 166 -10.14 -23.20 20.50
C ASP A 166 -9.92 -22.73 19.05
N LYS A 167 -9.99 -21.41 18.81
CA LYS A 167 -9.98 -20.79 17.47
C LYS A 167 -8.86 -19.77 17.28
N ILE A 168 -8.16 -19.34 18.34
CA ILE A 168 -7.01 -18.45 18.20
C ILE A 168 -5.92 -18.72 19.25
N ARG A 169 -4.68 -18.78 18.79
CA ARG A 169 -3.46 -18.85 19.62
C ARG A 169 -2.49 -17.78 19.14
N PHE A 170 -1.95 -16.99 20.06
CA PHE A 170 -0.72 -16.24 19.83
C PHE A 170 0.42 -16.81 20.68
N GLU A 171 1.63 -16.64 20.15
CA GLU A 171 2.91 -16.95 20.76
C GLU A 171 3.91 -15.83 20.37
N PRO A 172 4.91 -15.53 21.22
CA PRO A 172 5.97 -14.60 20.85
C PRO A 172 6.83 -15.20 19.72
N ALA A 173 7.27 -14.35 18.79
CA ALA A 173 8.31 -14.70 17.83
C ALA A 173 9.64 -15.02 18.55
N ALA A 174 10.53 -15.75 17.87
CA ALA A 174 11.78 -16.24 18.47
C ALA A 174 12.73 -15.11 18.95
N ALA A 175 12.67 -13.94 18.31
CA ALA A 175 13.46 -12.76 18.67
C ALA A 175 12.58 -11.64 19.22
N LYS A 176 13.00 -11.07 20.35
CA LYS A 176 12.46 -9.81 20.89
C LYS A 176 12.99 -8.61 20.10
N THR A 177 12.26 -7.51 20.15
CA THR A 177 12.68 -6.22 19.58
C THR A 177 13.88 -5.62 20.33
N HIS A 178 14.44 -4.52 19.81
CA HIS A 178 15.62 -3.87 20.39
C HIS A 178 15.39 -3.28 21.80
N GLU A 179 14.18 -2.81 22.10
CA GLU A 179 13.76 -2.36 23.43
C GLU A 179 13.12 -3.49 24.27
N GLY A 180 13.16 -4.75 23.79
CA GLY A 180 12.82 -5.96 24.56
C GLY A 180 11.35 -6.39 24.53
N ARG A 181 10.51 -5.76 23.70
CA ARG A 181 9.11 -6.17 23.50
C ARG A 181 9.01 -7.47 22.73
N ASP A 182 7.91 -8.18 22.95
CA ASP A 182 7.54 -9.35 22.14
C ASP A 182 6.90 -8.91 20.82
N ILE A 183 7.11 -9.71 19.77
CA ILE A 183 6.38 -9.61 18.50
C ILE A 183 5.42 -10.80 18.48
N HIS A 184 4.12 -10.55 18.41
CA HIS A 184 3.12 -11.60 18.58
C HIS A 184 2.72 -12.24 17.25
N TYR A 185 3.10 -13.50 17.07
CA TYR A 185 2.64 -14.35 15.98
C TYR A 185 1.37 -15.10 16.39
N GLY A 186 0.32 -14.98 15.59
CA GLY A 186 -0.98 -15.62 15.81
C GLY A 186 -1.35 -16.61 14.71
N VAL A 187 -2.10 -17.64 15.09
CA VAL A 187 -2.84 -18.52 14.18
C VAL A 187 -4.33 -18.47 14.55
N VAL A 188 -5.17 -18.16 13.57
CA VAL A 188 -6.62 -18.01 13.69
C VAL A 188 -7.33 -19.05 12.82
N GLY A 189 -8.27 -19.79 13.40
CA GLY A 189 -9.05 -20.83 12.72
C GLY A 189 -8.23 -22.10 12.45
N GLY A 190 -8.07 -22.46 11.18
CA GLY A 190 -7.32 -23.62 10.71
C GLY A 190 -5.85 -23.58 11.14
N LYS A 191 -5.35 -24.72 11.62
CA LYS A 191 -3.99 -24.85 12.18
C LYS A 191 -2.86 -24.75 11.12
N GLU A 192 -3.21 -24.96 9.86
CA GLU A 192 -2.35 -24.87 8.68
C GLU A 192 -2.78 -23.65 7.84
N PRO A 193 -2.45 -22.42 8.26
CA PRO A 193 -3.01 -21.21 7.66
C PRO A 193 -2.55 -21.01 6.21
N ARG A 194 -3.50 -20.67 5.34
CA ARG A 194 -3.27 -20.43 3.90
C ARG A 194 -2.97 -18.98 3.57
N ALA A 195 -3.32 -18.06 4.46
CA ALA A 195 -3.09 -16.61 4.35
C ALA A 195 -2.25 -16.09 5.54
N PHE A 196 -1.45 -15.05 5.31
CA PHE A 196 -0.69 -14.33 6.34
C PHE A 196 -0.95 -12.83 6.24
N LEU A 197 -1.30 -12.20 7.37
CA LEU A 197 -1.54 -10.76 7.50
C LEU A 197 -0.47 -10.12 8.41
N THR A 198 0.15 -9.03 7.97
CA THR A 198 1.01 -8.17 8.81
C THR A 198 0.51 -6.74 8.82
N SER A 199 0.84 -6.00 9.88
CA SER A 199 0.70 -4.54 9.87
C SER A 199 1.67 -3.87 10.85
N GLY A 200 1.73 -2.54 10.80
CA GLY A 200 2.55 -1.77 11.73
C GLY A 200 4.04 -2.05 11.55
N VAL A 201 4.47 -2.28 10.30
CA VAL A 201 5.88 -2.39 9.92
C VAL A 201 6.57 -1.02 10.02
N HIS A 202 5.93 0.03 9.51
CA HIS A 202 6.32 1.41 9.80
C HIS A 202 5.48 1.99 10.95
N ALA A 203 6.12 2.72 11.84
CA ALA A 203 5.53 3.11 13.11
C ALA A 203 4.45 4.21 13.02
N ARG A 204 4.65 5.22 12.16
CA ARG A 204 3.73 6.35 11.95
C ARG A 204 2.39 6.00 11.30
N GLU A 205 2.24 4.77 10.80
CA GLU A 205 1.10 4.31 10.01
C GLU A 205 -0.05 3.87 10.93
N ARG A 206 -0.60 4.86 11.65
CA ARG A 206 -1.52 4.68 12.77
C ARG A 206 -2.84 4.01 12.33
N GLY A 207 -3.26 3.00 13.09
CA GLY A 207 -4.47 2.20 12.84
C GLY A 207 -4.23 0.83 12.21
N GLY A 208 -3.00 0.51 11.76
CA GLY A 208 -2.69 -0.83 11.21
C GLY A 208 -3.06 -1.99 12.16
N PRO A 209 -2.51 -2.03 13.39
CA PRO A 209 -2.79 -3.11 14.34
C PRO A 209 -4.28 -3.21 14.70
N ASP A 210 -4.96 -2.06 14.82
CA ASP A 210 -6.39 -1.93 15.07
C ASP A 210 -7.19 -2.64 13.98
N ASN A 211 -6.94 -2.31 12.71
CA ASN A 211 -7.62 -2.87 11.54
C ASN A 211 -7.54 -4.41 11.52
N VAL A 212 -6.34 -4.95 11.78
CA VAL A 212 -6.09 -6.40 11.81
C VAL A 212 -6.81 -7.07 12.98
N LEU A 213 -6.70 -6.52 14.20
CA LEU A 213 -7.30 -7.11 15.40
C LEU A 213 -8.83 -7.02 15.41
N TYR A 214 -9.40 -5.93 14.90
CA TYR A 214 -10.85 -5.79 14.75
C TYR A 214 -11.43 -6.78 13.76
N LEU A 215 -10.80 -6.98 12.60
CA LEU A 215 -11.23 -8.00 11.64
C LEU A 215 -11.17 -9.42 12.25
N VAL A 216 -10.07 -9.76 12.90
CA VAL A 216 -9.91 -11.07 13.57
C VAL A 216 -11.00 -11.27 14.62
N SER A 217 -11.33 -10.23 15.40
CA SER A 217 -12.44 -10.32 16.36
C SER A 217 -13.80 -10.48 15.70
N ASP A 218 -14.09 -9.71 14.65
CA ASP A 218 -15.35 -9.77 13.91
C ASP A 218 -15.58 -11.17 13.32
N LEU A 219 -14.56 -11.78 12.73
CA LEU A 219 -14.61 -13.15 12.20
C LEU A 219 -14.93 -14.17 13.31
N LEU A 220 -14.21 -14.11 14.44
CA LEU A 220 -14.38 -15.04 15.57
C LEU A 220 -15.74 -14.86 16.26
N TRP A 221 -16.19 -13.60 16.39
CA TRP A 221 -17.50 -13.26 16.92
C TRP A 221 -18.62 -13.78 16.02
N ALA A 222 -18.52 -13.57 14.69
CA ALA A 222 -19.54 -13.97 13.73
C ALA A 222 -19.71 -15.50 13.67
N ASP A 223 -18.62 -16.27 13.71
CA ASP A 223 -18.68 -17.74 13.83
C ASP A 223 -19.38 -18.18 15.12
N LYS A 224 -19.00 -17.58 16.26
CA LYS A 224 -19.55 -17.88 17.60
C LYS A 224 -21.03 -17.52 17.74
N GLN A 225 -21.46 -16.41 17.14
CA GLN A 225 -22.87 -15.98 17.12
C GLN A 225 -23.69 -16.61 15.97
N ASN A 226 -23.05 -17.40 15.10
CA ASN A 226 -23.66 -18.00 13.91
C ASN A 226 -24.37 -16.97 13.00
N THR A 227 -23.72 -15.83 12.75
CA THR A 227 -24.26 -14.71 11.98
C THR A 227 -23.29 -14.23 10.90
N GLY A 228 -23.79 -13.46 9.92
CA GLY A 228 -22.97 -12.76 8.96
C GLY A 228 -22.43 -11.42 9.49
N LEU A 229 -21.48 -10.84 8.75
CA LEU A 229 -20.90 -9.51 9.01
C LEU A 229 -21.40 -8.50 7.97
N THR A 230 -21.52 -7.23 8.35
CA THR A 230 -21.91 -6.14 7.46
C THR A 230 -20.97 -4.93 7.64
N TYR A 231 -20.42 -4.44 6.53
CA TYR A 231 -19.52 -3.29 6.47
C TYR A 231 -20.05 -2.30 5.41
N GLY A 232 -20.77 -1.27 5.86
CA GLY A 232 -21.51 -0.39 4.96
C GLY A 232 -22.50 -1.20 4.09
N ASN A 233 -22.37 -1.09 2.77
CA ASN A 233 -23.23 -1.86 1.84
C ASN A 233 -22.76 -3.31 1.58
N LYS A 234 -21.58 -3.70 2.08
CA LYS A 234 -21.00 -5.04 1.86
C LYS A 234 -21.45 -5.98 2.97
N LYS A 235 -21.94 -7.17 2.58
CA LYS A 235 -22.37 -8.23 3.49
C LYS A 235 -21.59 -9.50 3.22
N TYR A 236 -21.27 -10.23 4.28
CA TYR A 236 -20.56 -11.50 4.23
C TYR A 236 -21.30 -12.52 5.09
N ASP A 237 -21.74 -13.62 4.49
CA ASP A 237 -22.51 -14.65 5.19
C ASP A 237 -21.63 -15.45 6.16
N VAL A 238 -22.26 -16.07 7.17
CA VAL A 238 -21.55 -16.93 8.14
C VAL A 238 -20.79 -18.09 7.47
N SER A 239 -21.24 -18.55 6.29
CA SER A 239 -20.55 -19.54 5.47
C SER A 239 -19.24 -19.02 4.88
N GLN A 240 -19.18 -17.74 4.52
CA GLN A 240 -17.96 -17.06 4.06
C GLN A 240 -16.99 -16.86 5.22
N VAL A 241 -17.49 -16.43 6.39
CA VAL A 241 -16.70 -16.31 7.63
C VAL A 241 -16.08 -17.66 8.01
N ARG A 242 -16.87 -18.74 8.02
CA ARG A 242 -16.37 -20.10 8.32
C ARG A 242 -15.35 -20.56 7.29
N LYS A 243 -15.60 -20.36 5.99
CA LYS A 243 -14.64 -20.70 4.93
C LYS A 243 -13.28 -20.00 5.11
N ILE A 244 -13.28 -18.73 5.55
CA ILE A 244 -12.05 -18.00 5.90
C ILE A 244 -11.36 -18.66 7.10
N LEU A 245 -12.10 -18.92 8.18
CA LEU A 245 -11.54 -19.52 9.40
C LEU A 245 -11.02 -20.94 9.14
N ASP A 246 -11.72 -21.77 8.38
CA ASP A 246 -11.31 -23.13 8.03
C ASP A 246 -10.02 -23.16 7.19
N ALA A 247 -9.81 -22.15 6.34
CA ALA A 247 -8.57 -21.97 5.57
C ALA A 247 -7.38 -21.49 6.42
N GLY A 248 -7.64 -20.94 7.60
CA GLY A 248 -6.65 -20.50 8.57
C GLY A 248 -5.91 -19.21 8.20
N ILE A 249 -5.67 -18.38 9.20
CA ILE A 249 -4.97 -17.09 9.08
C ILE A 249 -3.75 -17.08 10.01
N ALA A 250 -2.56 -16.90 9.45
CA ALA A 250 -1.39 -16.46 10.19
C ALA A 250 -1.44 -14.93 10.35
N VAL A 251 -1.00 -14.39 11.48
CA VAL A 251 -1.07 -12.94 11.72
C VAL A 251 0.07 -12.43 12.61
N ILE A 252 0.65 -11.28 12.27
CA ILE A 252 1.45 -10.46 13.19
C ILE A 252 0.82 -9.06 13.22
N PRO A 253 0.01 -8.71 14.24
CA PRO A 253 -0.75 -7.46 14.24
C PRO A 253 0.14 -6.22 14.31
N ALA A 254 1.23 -6.27 15.08
CA ALA A 254 2.19 -5.18 15.23
C ALA A 254 3.61 -5.73 15.04
N VAL A 255 4.20 -5.49 13.87
CA VAL A 255 5.56 -5.94 13.53
C VAL A 255 6.62 -5.11 14.26
N ASN A 256 6.39 -3.81 14.42
CA ASN A 256 7.34 -2.84 15.01
C ASN A 256 6.79 -2.18 16.30
N PRO A 257 6.55 -2.94 17.39
CA PRO A 257 5.94 -2.38 18.60
C PRO A 257 6.81 -1.33 19.28
N ASP A 258 8.15 -1.39 19.13
CA ASP A 258 9.06 -0.36 19.62
C ASP A 258 8.88 0.97 18.88
N GLY A 259 8.91 0.92 17.54
CA GLY A 259 8.71 2.10 16.71
C GLY A 259 7.33 2.69 16.94
N ILE A 260 6.27 1.86 16.95
CA ILE A 260 4.89 2.31 17.19
C ILE A 260 4.80 3.02 18.54
N ASN A 261 5.33 2.43 19.61
CA ASN A 261 5.37 3.08 20.93
C ASN A 261 6.11 4.42 20.88
N HIS A 262 7.23 4.51 20.15
CA HIS A 262 7.99 5.75 20.01
C HIS A 262 7.19 6.82 19.26
N ASP A 263 6.57 6.51 18.12
CA ASP A 263 5.71 7.46 17.39
C ASP A 263 4.52 7.92 18.26
N GLN A 264 3.86 7.00 18.96
CA GLN A 264 2.71 7.28 19.81
C GLN A 264 3.04 8.15 21.04
N THR A 265 4.27 8.07 21.57
CA THR A 265 4.69 8.83 22.76
C THR A 265 5.41 10.14 22.44
N THR A 266 6.04 10.26 21.26
CA THR A 266 6.77 11.46 20.83
C THR A 266 6.04 12.31 19.80
N ASP A 267 5.02 11.75 19.14
CA ASP A 267 4.29 12.36 18.01
C ASP A 267 5.19 12.80 16.84
N SER A 268 6.36 12.15 16.71
CA SER A 268 7.48 12.59 15.86
C SER A 268 7.40 12.16 14.40
N CYS A 269 6.33 11.48 13.96
CA CYS A 269 6.27 10.84 12.64
C CYS A 269 7.36 9.77 12.44
N TRP A 270 7.60 8.94 13.47
CA TRP A 270 8.66 7.94 13.40
C TRP A 270 8.33 6.84 12.40
N ARG A 271 9.25 6.48 11.50
CA ARG A 271 9.05 5.41 10.50
C ARG A 271 9.63 4.07 10.94
N LYS A 272 10.91 4.08 11.32
CA LYS A 272 11.79 2.92 11.43
C LYS A 272 11.55 2.09 12.70
N ASN A 273 12.31 1.01 12.91
CA ASN A 273 12.40 0.40 14.24
C ASN A 273 13.23 1.26 15.21
N ARG A 274 13.62 0.71 16.36
CA ARG A 274 14.37 1.42 17.42
C ARG A 274 15.81 0.93 17.64
N ARG A 275 16.39 0.22 16.67
CA ARG A 275 17.78 -0.24 16.74
C ARG A 275 18.77 0.93 16.90
N PRO A 276 19.54 1.03 17.99
CA PRO A 276 20.61 2.03 18.12
C PRO A 276 21.78 1.68 17.20
N MET A 277 22.42 2.68 16.62
CA MET A 277 23.56 2.52 15.71
C MET A 277 24.74 3.41 16.09
N GLN A 278 25.93 3.04 15.59
CA GLN A 278 27.14 3.82 15.81
C GLN A 278 26.98 5.24 15.22
N GLY A 279 27.47 6.26 15.95
CA GLY A 279 27.28 7.66 15.55
C GLY A 279 25.89 8.23 15.87
N GLY A 280 25.10 7.59 16.74
CA GLY A 280 23.86 8.16 17.31
C GLY A 280 22.62 8.07 16.42
N SER A 281 22.74 7.52 15.21
CA SER A 281 21.57 7.25 14.36
C SER A 281 20.75 6.09 14.95
N ILE A 282 19.43 6.13 14.78
CA ILE A 282 18.50 5.11 15.31
C ILE A 282 17.58 4.61 14.20
N GLY A 283 17.32 3.32 14.23
CA GLY A 283 16.30 2.64 13.43
C GLY A 283 16.75 2.18 12.04
N VAL A 284 16.23 1.03 11.66
CA VAL A 284 16.26 0.44 10.32
C VAL A 284 14.86 0.48 9.73
N ASP A 285 14.76 0.72 8.42
CA ASP A 285 13.51 0.54 7.69
C ASP A 285 13.28 -0.95 7.49
N ILE A 286 12.35 -1.52 8.27
CA ILE A 286 12.04 -2.96 8.25
C ILE A 286 11.60 -3.37 6.85
N ASN A 287 10.83 -2.52 6.14
CA ASN A 287 10.39 -2.81 4.78
C ASN A 287 11.49 -2.57 3.71
N ARG A 288 12.75 -2.42 4.13
CA ARG A 288 13.95 -2.44 3.29
C ARG A 288 15.03 -3.39 3.82
N ASN A 289 14.71 -4.24 4.80
CA ASN A 289 15.69 -5.10 5.47
C ASN A 289 15.70 -6.55 4.99
N PHE A 290 14.80 -6.96 4.09
CA PHE A 290 14.65 -8.35 3.65
C PHE A 290 15.81 -8.87 2.77
N ASN A 291 15.85 -10.18 2.51
CA ASN A 291 16.93 -10.84 1.79
C ASN A 291 16.67 -10.96 0.27
N ILE A 292 16.13 -9.90 -0.31
CA ILE A 292 15.89 -9.79 -1.75
C ILE A 292 16.33 -8.40 -2.23
N PHE A 293 16.77 -8.28 -3.49
CA PHE A 293 17.01 -7.00 -4.17
C PHE A 293 17.95 -6.01 -3.45
N ARG A 294 18.85 -6.50 -2.60
CA ARG A 294 19.78 -5.67 -1.82
C ARG A 294 21.08 -5.33 -2.56
N GLU A 295 21.49 -6.20 -3.47
CA GLU A 295 22.76 -6.04 -4.18
C GLU A 295 22.66 -4.96 -5.26
N GLN A 296 23.52 -3.94 -5.17
CA GLN A 296 23.57 -2.83 -6.14
C GLN A 296 23.81 -3.31 -7.59
N ARG A 297 24.42 -4.50 -7.79
CA ARG A 297 24.58 -5.13 -9.11
C ARG A 297 23.27 -5.36 -9.85
N LEU A 298 22.14 -5.48 -9.15
CA LEU A 298 20.85 -5.84 -9.75
C LEU A 298 20.19 -4.69 -10.49
N PHE A 299 20.54 -3.45 -10.15
CA PHE A 299 19.84 -2.24 -10.58
C PHE A 299 20.62 -1.43 -11.61
N SER A 300 19.87 -0.76 -12.47
CA SER A 300 20.41 0.24 -13.38
C SER A 300 21.03 1.42 -12.61
N PRO A 301 22.14 2.02 -13.08
CA PRO A 301 22.66 3.28 -12.55
C PRO A 301 21.67 4.46 -12.68
N GLN A 302 20.60 4.33 -13.47
CA GLN A 302 19.52 5.30 -13.59
C GLN A 302 18.36 5.05 -12.61
N ALA A 303 18.36 3.92 -11.90
CA ALA A 303 17.28 3.52 -11.01
C ALA A 303 17.15 4.44 -9.79
N LYS A 304 15.92 4.88 -9.52
CA LYS A 304 15.60 5.77 -8.38
C LYS A 304 15.13 4.93 -7.20
N LEU A 305 16.07 4.25 -6.55
CA LEU A 305 15.76 3.31 -5.48
C LEU A 305 15.25 4.02 -4.22
N SER A 306 14.15 3.52 -3.66
CA SER A 306 13.59 3.97 -2.38
C SER A 306 14.33 3.36 -1.18
N GLN A 307 15.66 3.22 -1.24
CA GLN A 307 16.46 2.47 -0.25
C GLN A 307 17.85 3.07 -0.08
N SER A 308 18.40 3.05 1.14
CA SER A 308 19.65 3.75 1.48
C SER A 308 20.61 2.93 2.36
N ALA A 309 21.91 3.11 2.14
CA ALA A 309 22.96 2.63 3.03
C ALA A 309 23.37 3.66 4.13
N ASP A 310 22.83 4.90 4.09
CA ASP A 310 23.05 5.90 5.14
C ASP A 310 22.07 5.65 6.31
N PRO A 311 22.56 5.36 7.54
CA PRO A 311 21.72 5.13 8.72
C PRO A 311 20.86 6.33 9.15
N LYS A 312 21.16 7.54 8.67
CA LYS A 312 20.39 8.76 8.95
C LYS A 312 19.09 8.85 8.14
N LEU A 313 18.98 8.12 7.03
CA LEU A 313 17.82 8.21 6.15
C LEU A 313 16.66 7.30 6.61
N ASP A 314 15.45 7.72 6.27
CA ASP A 314 14.18 7.06 6.60
C ASP A 314 14.06 5.67 5.93
N SER A 315 14.78 5.46 4.82
CA SER A 315 14.83 4.25 4.01
C SER A 315 16.09 3.39 4.22
N TYR A 316 16.73 3.51 5.39
CA TYR A 316 17.96 2.78 5.70
C TYR A 316 17.74 1.27 5.75
N ILE A 317 18.47 0.53 4.90
CA ILE A 317 18.33 -0.92 4.68
C ILE A 317 18.86 -1.82 5.82
N GLY A 318 19.43 -1.24 6.88
CA GLY A 318 20.11 -1.99 7.95
C GLY A 318 21.51 -2.48 7.57
N PRO A 319 22.26 -3.08 8.50
CA PRO A 319 23.64 -3.54 8.27
C PRO A 319 23.73 -4.74 7.32
N GLN A 320 22.79 -5.68 7.39
CA GLN A 320 22.75 -6.91 6.60
C GLN A 320 21.30 -7.34 6.37
N PRO A 321 21.00 -8.26 5.44
CA PRO A 321 19.66 -8.84 5.32
C PRO A 321 19.16 -9.43 6.63
N VAL A 322 17.87 -9.23 6.90
CA VAL A 322 17.11 -9.78 8.03
C VAL A 322 17.82 -9.55 9.38
N SER A 323 18.46 -8.39 9.52
CA SER A 323 19.22 -7.98 10.70
C SER A 323 18.33 -7.58 11.87
N GLU A 324 17.10 -7.17 11.61
CA GLU A 324 16.14 -6.75 12.63
C GLU A 324 15.30 -7.94 13.12
N ALA A 325 14.83 -7.90 14.37
CA ALA A 325 13.98 -8.95 14.93
C ALA A 325 12.61 -8.97 14.24
N GLU A 326 12.15 -7.78 13.88
CA GLU A 326 10.93 -7.46 13.17
C GLU A 326 10.90 -8.12 11.78
N SER A 327 11.95 -7.95 10.96
CA SER A 327 12.08 -8.62 9.65
C SER A 327 12.26 -10.14 9.77
N ARG A 328 12.98 -10.62 10.81
CA ARG A 328 13.09 -12.07 11.09
C ARG A 328 11.73 -12.68 11.37
N SER A 329 10.91 -12.03 12.20
CA SER A 329 9.58 -12.55 12.57
C SER A 329 8.68 -12.83 11.37
N ILE A 330 8.79 -12.04 10.30
CA ILE A 330 8.06 -12.22 9.03
C ILE A 330 8.68 -13.34 8.20
N THR A 331 10.00 -13.32 8.02
CA THR A 331 10.74 -14.33 7.25
C THR A 331 10.53 -15.74 7.83
N ASP A 332 10.59 -15.87 9.16
CA ASP A 332 10.33 -17.12 9.90
C ASP A 332 8.92 -17.70 9.62
N VAL A 333 7.92 -16.88 9.28
CA VAL A 333 6.58 -17.35 8.88
C VAL A 333 6.61 -17.90 7.46
N PHE A 334 7.19 -17.17 6.50
CA PHE A 334 7.37 -17.64 5.12
C PHE A 334 8.17 -18.95 5.03
N GLU A 335 9.13 -19.14 5.94
CA GLU A 335 9.93 -20.36 5.98
C GLU A 335 9.24 -21.54 6.66
N ARG A 336 8.56 -21.33 7.81
CA ARG A 336 7.99 -22.44 8.60
C ARG A 336 6.61 -22.90 8.13
N VAL A 337 5.73 -21.99 7.71
CA VAL A 337 4.32 -22.30 7.43
C VAL A 337 4.18 -22.86 6.01
N LYS A 338 4.18 -24.20 5.86
CA LYS A 338 4.16 -24.85 4.54
C LYS A 338 2.84 -24.70 3.79
N SER A 339 1.72 -24.54 4.50
CA SER A 339 0.40 -24.27 3.92
C SER A 339 0.25 -22.87 3.31
N LEU A 340 1.17 -21.95 3.59
CA LEU A 340 1.02 -20.54 3.23
C LEU A 340 1.07 -20.34 1.71
N SER A 341 0.08 -19.61 1.20
CA SER A 341 -0.14 -19.39 -0.24
C SER A 341 -0.39 -17.93 -0.61
N TRP A 342 -0.79 -17.11 0.36
CA TRP A 342 -1.06 -15.68 0.19
C TRP A 342 -0.53 -14.85 1.37
N TYR A 343 0.01 -13.68 1.08
CA TYR A 343 0.51 -12.70 2.06
C TYR A 343 -0.03 -11.30 1.76
N LEU A 344 -0.35 -10.55 2.82
CA LEU A 344 -0.81 -9.16 2.75
C LEU A 344 -0.08 -8.32 3.80
N ASP A 345 0.70 -7.34 3.36
CA ASP A 345 1.30 -6.34 4.26
C ASP A 345 0.47 -5.06 4.28
N LEU A 346 -0.08 -4.71 5.44
CA LEU A 346 -0.98 -3.58 5.62
C LEU A 346 -0.18 -2.32 6.03
N HIS A 347 -0.21 -1.34 5.14
CA HIS A 347 0.54 -0.09 5.18
C HIS A 347 -0.39 1.12 5.02
N SER A 348 0.13 2.34 5.24
CA SER A 348 -0.56 3.57 4.83
C SER A 348 0.46 4.64 4.40
N ALA A 349 0.14 5.65 3.56
CA ALA A 349 -1.19 6.01 3.07
C ALA A 349 -1.21 6.43 1.59
N LEU A 350 -1.85 5.62 0.74
CA LEU A 350 -2.01 5.94 -0.70
C LEU A 350 -3.42 5.67 -1.27
N GLY A 351 -4.19 4.76 -0.65
CA GLY A 351 -5.50 4.36 -1.16
C GLY A 351 -5.35 3.30 -2.26
N GLN A 352 -4.43 2.35 -2.08
CA GLN A 352 -4.03 1.42 -3.12
C GLN A 352 -3.86 0.00 -2.61
N VAL A 353 -4.24 -0.98 -3.43
CA VAL A 353 -3.82 -2.38 -3.27
C VAL A 353 -2.78 -2.65 -4.35
N LEU A 354 -1.55 -2.89 -3.91
CA LEU A 354 -0.39 -3.02 -4.75
C LEU A 354 -0.04 -4.50 -4.92
N TYR A 355 0.20 -4.91 -6.16
CA TYR A 355 0.72 -6.23 -6.51
C TYR A 355 2.15 -6.10 -7.04
N SER A 356 2.93 -7.16 -6.88
CA SER A 356 4.37 -7.13 -7.17
C SER A 356 4.67 -7.14 -8.68
N TRP A 357 5.88 -6.74 -9.10
CA TRP A 357 7.08 -6.50 -8.28
C TRP A 357 7.24 -5.06 -7.76
N GLY A 358 7.91 -4.90 -6.62
CA GLY A 358 8.33 -3.60 -6.09
C GLY A 358 9.51 -2.98 -6.84
N THR A 359 10.35 -3.82 -7.47
CA THR A 359 11.58 -3.38 -8.13
C THR A 359 11.46 -3.07 -9.62
N ASP A 360 10.49 -3.68 -10.31
CA ASP A 360 10.27 -3.41 -11.73
C ASP A 360 8.84 -3.76 -12.19
N GLU A 361 8.48 -3.37 -13.42
CA GLU A 361 7.26 -3.84 -14.08
C GLU A 361 7.30 -5.37 -14.24
N ALA A 362 6.19 -6.04 -13.98
CA ALA A 362 6.11 -7.49 -14.16
C ALA A 362 5.91 -7.88 -15.64
N GLN A 363 6.44 -9.03 -16.04
CA GLN A 363 6.13 -9.68 -17.31
C GLN A 363 5.99 -11.19 -17.18
N VAL A 364 5.31 -11.81 -18.15
CA VAL A 364 4.89 -13.23 -18.10
C VAL A 364 5.34 -14.06 -19.31
N GLU A 365 6.14 -13.47 -20.21
CA GLU A 365 6.52 -14.03 -21.52
C GLU A 365 7.92 -14.67 -21.52
N ASP A 366 8.91 -13.99 -20.93
CA ASP A 366 10.32 -14.44 -20.91
C ASP A 366 10.73 -14.88 -19.49
N PRO A 367 10.72 -16.19 -19.17
CA PRO A 367 11.13 -16.68 -17.86
C PRO A 367 12.63 -16.47 -17.57
N THR A 368 13.44 -16.04 -18.53
CA THR A 368 14.87 -15.76 -18.33
C THR A 368 15.13 -14.36 -17.76
N MET A 369 14.24 -13.40 -17.98
CA MET A 369 14.30 -12.04 -17.41
C MET A 369 13.90 -12.06 -15.93
N ASN A 370 14.80 -12.54 -15.08
CA ASN A 370 14.57 -12.65 -13.64
C ASN A 370 15.82 -12.32 -12.80
N PHE A 371 15.61 -12.04 -11.51
CA PHE A 371 16.65 -11.62 -10.57
C PHE A 371 17.68 -12.67 -10.18
N ALA A 372 17.43 -13.95 -10.45
CA ALA A 372 18.44 -15.00 -10.29
C ALA A 372 19.39 -15.07 -11.51
N ASN A 373 18.97 -14.55 -12.67
CA ASN A 373 19.75 -14.55 -13.89
C ASN A 373 20.67 -13.32 -14.00
N LYS A 374 21.96 -13.53 -13.73
CA LYS A 374 23.01 -12.50 -13.80
C LYS A 374 23.20 -11.83 -15.17
N ALA A 375 22.65 -12.39 -16.25
CA ALA A 375 22.63 -11.71 -17.55
C ALA A 375 21.80 -10.41 -17.53
N PHE A 376 20.90 -10.28 -16.54
CA PHE A 376 20.06 -9.11 -16.31
C PHE A 376 20.48 -8.28 -15.09
N ASP A 377 21.73 -8.42 -14.65
CA ASP A 377 22.34 -7.46 -13.71
C ASP A 377 22.46 -6.08 -14.38
N GLY A 378 22.32 -5.02 -13.59
CA GLY A 378 22.44 -3.64 -14.06
C GLY A 378 21.22 -3.09 -14.82
N GLN A 379 20.07 -3.76 -14.77
CA GLN A 379 18.89 -3.38 -15.58
C GLN A 379 17.68 -2.93 -14.76
N ARG A 380 17.49 -3.40 -13.51
CA ARG A 380 16.25 -3.12 -12.75
C ARG A 380 16.07 -1.68 -12.33
N GLY A 381 14.81 -1.28 -12.19
CA GLY A 381 14.36 -0.07 -11.50
C GLY A 381 14.19 1.15 -12.40
N VAL A 382 13.96 0.96 -13.71
CA VAL A 382 13.71 2.03 -14.68
C VAL A 382 12.37 1.77 -15.38
N PRO A 383 11.25 2.28 -14.83
CA PRO A 383 9.93 1.98 -15.35
C PRO A 383 9.76 2.33 -16.83
N GLY A 384 9.22 1.41 -17.62
CA GLY A 384 8.98 1.59 -19.06
C GLY A 384 10.21 1.38 -19.95
N ASP A 385 11.30 0.80 -19.44
CA ASP A 385 12.45 0.40 -20.27
C ASP A 385 12.27 -1.01 -20.89
N ALA A 386 13.37 -1.65 -21.31
CA ALA A 386 13.33 -2.96 -21.96
C ALA A 386 13.34 -4.14 -20.98
N TYR A 387 13.77 -3.95 -19.73
CA TYR A 387 13.79 -4.99 -18.71
C TYR A 387 12.47 -5.02 -17.94
N LYS A 388 11.98 -6.23 -17.65
CA LYS A 388 10.80 -6.46 -16.82
C LYS A 388 10.97 -7.76 -16.05
N GLU A 389 10.56 -7.75 -14.78
CA GLU A 389 10.80 -8.85 -13.86
C GLU A 389 9.78 -9.98 -14.08
N TYR A 390 10.25 -11.20 -14.31
CA TYR A 390 9.38 -12.34 -14.59
C TYR A 390 8.46 -12.68 -13.42
N MET A 391 7.19 -12.97 -13.74
CA MET A 391 6.24 -13.62 -12.86
C MET A 391 5.50 -14.70 -13.65
N GLU A 392 5.12 -15.81 -13.01
CA GLU A 392 4.34 -16.84 -13.70
C GLU A 392 2.95 -16.28 -14.08
N PRO A 393 2.41 -16.59 -15.28
CA PRO A 393 1.17 -15.99 -15.78
C PRO A 393 -0.01 -16.08 -14.81
N ASP A 394 -0.19 -17.25 -14.17
CA ASP A 394 -1.26 -17.50 -13.21
C ASP A 394 -1.11 -16.66 -11.93
N ASP A 395 0.13 -16.43 -11.47
CA ASP A 395 0.42 -15.68 -10.26
C ASP A 395 0.20 -14.17 -10.49
N PHE A 396 0.68 -13.63 -11.62
CA PHE A 396 0.44 -12.24 -12.01
C PHE A 396 -1.06 -11.96 -12.20
N ALA A 397 -1.76 -12.85 -12.92
CA ALA A 397 -3.20 -12.74 -13.11
C ALA A 397 -3.96 -12.82 -11.78
N ALA A 398 -3.57 -13.73 -10.89
CA ALA A 398 -4.20 -13.88 -9.58
C ALA A 398 -4.00 -12.63 -8.70
N GLN A 399 -2.77 -12.14 -8.55
CA GLN A 399 -2.46 -10.96 -7.72
C GLN A 399 -3.20 -9.71 -8.22
N LYS A 400 -3.16 -9.46 -9.54
CA LYS A 400 -3.88 -8.34 -10.15
C LYS A 400 -5.40 -8.45 -9.94
N ALA A 401 -5.98 -9.63 -10.21
CA ALA A 401 -7.42 -9.83 -10.09
C ALA A 401 -7.92 -9.64 -8.64
N ILE A 402 -7.18 -10.13 -7.63
CA ILE A 402 -7.58 -9.92 -6.24
C ILE A 402 -7.40 -8.45 -5.83
N ALA A 403 -6.33 -7.76 -6.25
CA ALA A 403 -6.15 -6.34 -5.96
C ALA A 403 -7.28 -5.48 -6.55
N GLU A 404 -7.68 -5.76 -7.79
CA GLU A 404 -8.83 -5.11 -8.45
C GLU A 404 -10.17 -5.43 -7.75
N SER A 405 -10.35 -6.67 -7.28
CA SER A 405 -11.53 -7.10 -6.51
C SER A 405 -11.61 -6.38 -5.15
N MET A 406 -10.51 -6.36 -4.40
CA MET A 406 -10.40 -5.65 -3.11
C MET A 406 -10.73 -4.17 -3.27
N ALA A 407 -10.10 -3.49 -4.25
CA ALA A 407 -10.37 -2.08 -4.53
C ALA A 407 -11.85 -1.84 -4.89
N THR A 408 -12.44 -2.71 -5.73
CA THR A 408 -13.85 -2.63 -6.11
C THR A 408 -14.79 -2.85 -4.91
N ALA A 409 -14.50 -3.82 -4.06
CA ALA A 409 -15.28 -4.13 -2.86
C ALA A 409 -15.26 -2.98 -1.85
N MET A 410 -14.07 -2.43 -1.57
CA MET A 410 -13.91 -1.26 -0.69
C MET A 410 -14.68 -0.05 -1.22
N ASN A 411 -14.58 0.22 -2.52
CA ASN A 411 -15.30 1.31 -3.19
C ASN A 411 -16.84 1.16 -3.17
N GLY A 412 -17.35 -0.03 -2.86
CA GLY A 412 -18.78 -0.28 -2.63
C GLY A 412 -19.21 -0.15 -1.15
N ALA A 413 -18.26 -0.25 -0.21
CA ALA A 413 -18.54 -0.21 1.23
C ALA A 413 -18.88 1.20 1.71
N ALA A 414 -18.05 2.20 1.39
CA ALA A 414 -18.27 3.60 1.72
C ALA A 414 -17.99 4.53 0.51
N GLN A 415 -18.52 5.75 0.56
CA GLN A 415 -18.55 6.67 -0.60
C GLN A 415 -17.46 7.76 -0.59
N THR A 416 -16.57 7.78 0.42
CA THR A 416 -15.78 8.98 0.76
C THR A 416 -14.60 9.24 -0.18
N LYS A 417 -13.73 8.25 -0.42
CA LYS A 417 -12.69 8.26 -1.45
C LYS A 417 -12.52 6.86 -2.04
N ARG A 418 -11.93 6.77 -3.24
CA ARG A 418 -11.78 5.48 -3.95
C ARG A 418 -10.37 4.91 -3.82
N TYR A 419 -10.34 3.59 -3.64
CA TYR A 419 -9.18 2.73 -3.78
C TYR A 419 -8.93 2.35 -5.24
N SER A 420 -7.68 2.04 -5.57
CA SER A 420 -7.25 1.51 -6.88
C SER A 420 -6.30 0.33 -6.72
N ALA A 421 -6.18 -0.50 -7.75
CA ALA A 421 -5.13 -1.50 -7.86
C ALA A 421 -4.00 -0.99 -8.77
N ALA A 422 -2.73 -1.28 -8.44
CA ALA A 422 -1.57 -0.92 -9.25
C ALA A 422 -0.38 -1.87 -9.00
N GLU A 423 0.60 -1.90 -9.90
CA GLU A 423 1.88 -2.57 -9.63
C GLU A 423 2.71 -1.72 -8.64
N THR A 424 3.40 -2.35 -7.69
CA THR A 424 4.17 -1.66 -6.64
C THR A 424 5.23 -0.71 -7.21
N ILE A 425 5.86 -1.07 -8.34
CA ILE A 425 6.80 -0.22 -9.10
C ILE A 425 6.25 1.17 -9.46
N THR A 426 4.93 1.35 -9.54
CA THR A 426 4.29 2.65 -9.85
C THR A 426 4.52 3.73 -8.79
N LEU A 427 5.01 3.36 -7.60
CA LEU A 427 5.42 4.30 -6.55
C LEU A 427 6.85 4.80 -6.79
N SER A 428 7.81 3.87 -6.65
CA SER A 428 9.24 4.05 -6.79
C SER A 428 9.86 2.65 -6.68
N PRO A 429 10.91 2.31 -7.46
CA PRO A 429 11.62 1.05 -7.30
C PRO A 429 12.06 0.81 -5.86
N ALA A 430 11.59 -0.27 -5.26
CA ALA A 430 11.81 -0.60 -3.85
C ALA A 430 11.73 -2.11 -3.63
N MET A 431 12.59 -2.66 -2.77
CA MET A 431 12.30 -3.96 -2.16
C MET A 431 11.22 -3.81 -1.08
N GLY A 432 10.54 -4.91 -0.75
CA GLY A 432 9.70 -5.00 0.43
C GLY A 432 9.39 -6.45 0.86
N SER A 433 8.64 -6.57 1.96
CA SER A 433 8.13 -7.84 2.51
C SER A 433 7.36 -8.67 1.50
N SER A 434 6.57 -8.02 0.63
CA SER A 434 5.78 -8.67 -0.42
C SER A 434 6.66 -9.36 -1.46
N ASP A 435 7.76 -8.73 -1.86
CA ASP A 435 8.73 -9.35 -2.78
C ASP A 435 9.51 -10.48 -2.08
N GLU A 436 9.81 -10.34 -0.78
CA GLU A 436 10.44 -11.40 0.04
C GLU A 436 9.56 -12.66 0.14
N ALA A 437 8.25 -12.51 0.32
CA ALA A 437 7.32 -13.65 0.37
C ALA A 437 7.41 -14.55 -0.87
N MET A 438 7.66 -13.95 -2.03
CA MET A 438 7.83 -14.63 -3.31
C MET A 438 9.28 -15.06 -3.60
N SER A 439 10.27 -14.45 -2.94
CA SER A 439 11.70 -14.50 -3.31
C SER A 439 12.18 -15.93 -3.49
N ARG A 440 11.91 -16.80 -2.52
CA ARG A 440 12.41 -18.17 -2.46
C ARG A 440 11.89 -19.02 -3.63
N TYR A 441 10.63 -18.85 -4.04
CA TYR A 441 10.02 -19.60 -5.14
C TYR A 441 10.58 -19.16 -6.51
N TYR A 442 10.67 -17.84 -6.73
CA TYR A 442 11.19 -17.28 -7.99
C TYR A 442 12.71 -17.45 -8.12
N ASN A 443 13.46 -17.43 -7.01
CA ASN A 443 14.88 -17.81 -6.95
C ASN A 443 15.13 -19.32 -7.10
N GLY A 444 14.08 -20.14 -7.28
CA GLY A 444 14.21 -21.57 -7.53
C GLY A 444 14.54 -22.44 -6.31
N THR A 445 14.32 -21.95 -5.08
CA THR A 445 14.59 -22.72 -3.85
C THR A 445 13.67 -23.93 -3.77
N CYS A 446 14.26 -25.14 -3.82
CA CYS A 446 13.51 -26.40 -3.79
C CYS A 446 12.64 -26.52 -2.53
N GLY A 447 11.38 -26.90 -2.71
CA GLY A 447 10.40 -27.01 -1.62
C GLY A 447 9.92 -25.67 -1.04
N ALA A 448 10.29 -24.53 -1.62
CA ALA A 448 9.69 -23.25 -1.24
C ALA A 448 8.23 -23.15 -1.72
N ASN A 449 7.37 -22.61 -0.87
CA ASN A 449 5.98 -22.30 -1.21
C ASN A 449 5.94 -21.17 -2.25
N ARG A 450 4.99 -21.21 -3.19
CA ARG A 450 4.54 -20.04 -3.93
C ARG A 450 3.58 -19.25 -3.03
N ILE A 451 4.04 -18.13 -2.48
CA ILE A 451 3.23 -17.21 -1.67
C ILE A 451 2.97 -15.97 -2.52
N ASN A 452 1.75 -15.83 -3.07
CA ASN A 452 1.38 -14.59 -3.77
C ASN A 452 1.24 -13.46 -2.75
N ALA A 453 1.76 -12.28 -3.05
CA ALA A 453 1.86 -11.19 -2.09
C ALA A 453 1.21 -9.91 -2.59
N LEU A 454 0.67 -9.13 -1.65
CA LEU A 454 0.13 -7.80 -1.89
C LEU A 454 0.57 -6.85 -0.79
N THR A 455 0.78 -5.59 -1.14
CA THR A 455 0.90 -4.48 -0.18
C THR A 455 -0.38 -3.66 -0.22
N PHE A 456 -1.02 -3.42 0.93
CA PHE A 456 -2.28 -2.68 0.99
C PHE A 456 -2.10 -1.37 1.75
N GLU A 457 -2.09 -0.28 1.00
CA GLU A 457 -1.91 1.10 1.44
C GLU A 457 -3.28 1.73 1.78
N PHE A 458 -3.77 1.53 3.00
CA PHE A 458 -5.00 2.15 3.50
C PHE A 458 -4.83 3.65 3.79
N GLY A 459 -5.93 4.40 3.95
CA GLY A 459 -5.83 5.85 4.06
C GLY A 459 -5.44 6.51 2.72
N TRP A 460 -5.25 7.83 2.67
CA TRP A 460 -4.86 8.51 1.41
C TRP A 460 -4.02 9.76 1.67
N GLY A 461 -2.75 9.75 1.27
CA GLY A 461 -1.74 10.78 1.59
C GLY A 461 -1.79 12.12 0.84
N ASN A 462 -2.92 12.53 0.27
CA ASN A 462 -3.02 13.85 -0.39
C ASN A 462 -4.32 14.62 -0.07
N GLY A 463 -4.14 15.90 0.30
CA GLY A 463 -5.14 16.96 0.21
C GLY A 463 -6.24 16.99 1.29
N ARG A 464 -5.98 16.55 2.52
CA ARG A 464 -7.03 16.33 3.53
C ARG A 464 -7.32 17.50 4.48
N HIS A 465 -6.30 18.24 4.89
CA HIS A 465 -6.43 19.41 5.79
C HIS A 465 -6.07 20.74 5.08
N GLY A 466 -6.06 20.71 3.74
CA GLY A 466 -5.33 21.67 2.92
C GLY A 466 -3.80 21.51 3.09
N LYS A 467 -3.03 22.29 2.32
CA LYS A 467 -1.72 22.71 2.79
C LYS A 467 -1.99 23.96 3.65
N PRO A 468 -1.74 23.98 4.97
CA PRO A 468 -1.83 25.22 5.72
C PRO A 468 -0.92 26.25 5.05
N PRO A 469 -1.39 27.49 4.79
CA PRO A 469 -0.55 28.51 4.15
C PRO A 469 0.75 28.70 4.97
N GLY A 470 1.89 28.33 4.39
CA GLY A 470 3.20 28.38 5.07
C GLY A 470 3.63 27.12 5.84
N ALA A 471 2.86 26.02 5.85
CA ALA A 471 3.33 24.74 6.38
C ALA A 471 4.47 24.16 5.52
N ASN A 472 5.70 24.39 5.98
CA ASN A 472 6.94 23.98 5.33
C ASN A 472 7.70 22.91 6.14
N ASN A 473 7.23 22.55 7.34
CA ASN A 473 7.88 21.55 8.19
C ASN A 473 7.40 20.12 7.89
N PHE A 474 8.31 19.15 8.01
CA PHE A 474 8.07 17.74 7.72
C PHE A 474 6.96 17.14 8.59
N GLN A 475 6.94 17.47 9.89
CA GLN A 475 6.02 16.90 10.86
C GLN A 475 4.55 17.16 10.48
N THR A 476 4.20 18.40 10.14
CA THR A 476 2.82 18.75 9.73
C THR A 476 2.41 18.05 8.44
N ILE A 477 3.33 17.94 7.47
CA ILE A 477 3.05 17.21 6.21
C ILE A 477 2.78 15.74 6.51
N CYS A 478 3.61 15.13 7.34
CA CYS A 478 3.48 13.73 7.72
C CYS A 478 2.21 13.41 8.51
N HIS A 479 1.90 14.21 9.55
CA HIS A 479 0.69 14.03 10.35
C HIS A 479 -0.56 14.01 9.45
N ASN A 480 -0.65 14.95 8.50
CA ASN A 480 -1.74 15.03 7.51
C ASN A 480 -1.81 13.85 6.51
N ILE A 481 -0.81 12.95 6.48
CA ILE A 481 -0.75 11.77 5.61
C ILE A 481 -1.13 10.51 6.40
N PHE A 482 -0.50 10.30 7.56
CA PHE A 482 -0.56 9.01 8.28
C PHE A 482 -1.37 9.05 9.58
N TYR A 483 -1.72 10.22 10.12
CA TYR A 483 -2.52 10.33 11.34
C TYR A 483 -3.98 10.62 10.96
N PRO A 484 -4.93 9.70 11.21
CA PRO A 484 -6.32 9.91 10.85
C PRO A 484 -7.05 10.83 11.84
N ASN A 485 -8.04 11.57 11.36
CA ASN A 485 -9.15 12.05 12.18
C ASN A 485 -10.23 10.96 12.36
N ALA A 486 -11.26 11.23 13.18
CA ALA A 486 -12.22 10.21 13.60
C ALA A 486 -13.02 9.58 12.44
N THR A 487 -13.47 10.40 11.49
CA THR A 487 -14.14 9.92 10.27
C THR A 487 -13.20 9.07 9.41
N GLU A 488 -11.93 9.45 9.31
CA GLU A 488 -10.94 8.72 8.52
C GLU A 488 -10.55 7.39 9.15
N TYR A 489 -10.47 7.34 10.47
CA TYR A 489 -10.22 6.10 11.20
C TYR A 489 -11.38 5.11 11.02
N ARG A 490 -12.63 5.56 11.21
CA ARG A 490 -13.82 4.74 10.94
C ARG A 490 -13.85 4.23 9.49
N ASP A 491 -13.59 5.11 8.52
CA ASP A 491 -13.49 4.74 7.11
C ASP A 491 -12.36 3.73 6.87
N ASN A 492 -11.19 3.91 7.49
CA ASN A 492 -10.06 3.00 7.34
C ASN A 492 -10.38 1.61 7.92
N VAL A 493 -10.97 1.52 9.11
CA VAL A 493 -11.42 0.24 9.71
C VAL A 493 -12.44 -0.47 8.81
N MET A 494 -13.42 0.27 8.27
CA MET A 494 -14.44 -0.29 7.38
C MET A 494 -13.84 -0.78 6.05
N HIS A 495 -13.04 0.06 5.36
CA HIS A 495 -12.43 -0.31 4.09
C HIS A 495 -11.43 -1.46 4.25
N THR A 496 -10.57 -1.41 5.26
CA THR A 496 -9.55 -2.45 5.46
C THR A 496 -10.17 -3.80 5.82
N SER A 497 -11.22 -3.83 6.64
CA SER A 497 -11.98 -5.05 6.92
C SER A 497 -12.57 -5.64 5.64
N VAL A 498 -13.19 -4.81 4.78
CA VAL A 498 -13.73 -5.26 3.48
C VAL A 498 -12.64 -5.77 2.53
N GLY A 499 -11.55 -5.03 2.37
CA GLY A 499 -10.42 -5.45 1.51
C GLY A 499 -9.80 -6.76 1.98
N MET A 500 -9.53 -6.88 3.28
CA MET A 500 -8.97 -8.10 3.86
C MET A 500 -9.94 -9.29 3.77
N LEU A 501 -11.26 -9.09 3.89
CA LEU A 501 -12.24 -10.17 3.71
C LEU A 501 -12.24 -10.74 2.28
N GLU A 502 -12.17 -9.89 1.25
CA GLU A 502 -12.03 -10.36 -0.13
C GLU A 502 -10.72 -11.15 -0.33
N PHE A 503 -9.59 -10.62 0.19
CA PHE A 503 -8.29 -11.28 0.16
C PHE A 503 -8.31 -12.66 0.83
N LEU A 504 -8.90 -12.76 2.02
CA LEU A 504 -9.03 -14.01 2.77
C LEU A 504 -9.96 -15.00 2.07
N LEU A 505 -11.05 -14.55 1.44
CA LEU A 505 -11.93 -15.42 0.63
C LEU A 505 -11.25 -15.97 -0.62
N ASN A 506 -10.36 -15.19 -1.23
CA ASN A 506 -9.51 -15.63 -2.35
C ASN A 506 -8.49 -16.69 -1.90
N ALA A 507 -7.79 -16.45 -0.79
CA ALA A 507 -6.87 -17.42 -0.19
C ALA A 507 -7.57 -18.70 0.30
N ALA A 508 -8.80 -18.60 0.79
CA ALA A 508 -9.62 -19.76 1.13
C ALA A 508 -10.21 -20.49 -0.10
N GLY A 509 -10.15 -19.88 -1.28
CA GLY A 509 -10.61 -20.44 -2.55
C GLY A 509 -9.56 -21.29 -3.27
N LYS A 510 -9.77 -21.45 -4.58
CA LYS A 510 -8.85 -22.14 -5.49
C LYS A 510 -7.51 -21.40 -5.63
N ALA A 511 -7.53 -20.06 -5.60
CA ALA A 511 -6.31 -19.26 -5.77
C ALA A 511 -5.29 -19.44 -4.62
N GLY A 512 -5.72 -19.85 -3.42
CA GLY A 512 -4.83 -20.24 -2.33
C GLY A 512 -4.50 -21.73 -2.29
N GLU A 513 -4.73 -22.50 -3.37
CA GLU A 513 -4.18 -23.86 -3.45
C GLU A 513 -2.66 -23.82 -3.34
N GLN A 514 -2.12 -24.72 -2.52
CA GLN A 514 -0.69 -24.78 -2.24
C GLN A 514 0.05 -25.18 -3.51
N LYS A 515 1.07 -24.40 -3.86
CA LYS A 515 2.02 -24.69 -4.92
C LYS A 515 3.41 -24.58 -4.34
N VAL A 516 4.29 -25.53 -4.66
CA VAL A 516 5.66 -25.60 -4.15
C VAL A 516 6.64 -25.74 -5.31
N LYS A 517 7.83 -25.16 -5.17
CA LYS A 517 8.89 -25.30 -6.17
C LYS A 517 9.39 -26.74 -6.18
N LYS A 518 9.15 -27.45 -7.27
CA LYS A 518 9.69 -28.79 -7.51
C LYS A 518 11.09 -28.66 -8.13
N CYS A 519 11.97 -29.57 -7.74
CA CYS A 519 13.29 -29.79 -8.32
C CYS A 519 13.42 -31.28 -8.63
N ASP A 520 14.19 -31.64 -9.64
CA ASP A 520 14.45 -33.04 -9.95
C ASP A 520 15.44 -33.63 -8.94
N ASN A 521 15.19 -34.87 -8.49
CA ASN A 521 15.91 -35.52 -7.38
C ASN A 521 17.41 -35.84 -7.65
N ASN A 522 18.00 -35.31 -8.72
CA ASN A 522 19.43 -35.44 -9.02
C ASN A 522 20.27 -34.34 -8.37
N ASP A 523 19.67 -33.19 -8.05
CA ASP A 523 20.32 -32.13 -7.28
C ASP A 523 19.92 -32.27 -5.80
N GLY A 524 20.74 -33.03 -5.05
CA GLY A 524 20.68 -33.05 -3.60
C GLY A 524 20.85 -31.65 -3.00
N PRO A 525 20.43 -31.41 -1.75
CA PRO A 525 20.33 -30.06 -1.20
C PRO A 525 21.67 -29.31 -1.30
N GLN A 526 21.72 -28.33 -2.21
CA GLN A 526 22.80 -27.35 -2.24
C GLN A 526 22.69 -26.52 -0.96
N SER A 527 23.47 -26.91 0.04
CA SER A 527 23.64 -26.16 1.28
C SER A 527 24.00 -24.71 0.94
N PRO A 528 23.40 -23.70 1.59
CA PRO A 528 23.69 -22.30 1.28
C PRO A 528 25.19 -22.04 1.42
N SER A 529 25.77 -21.39 0.41
CA SER A 529 27.20 -21.08 0.39
C SER A 529 27.53 -20.03 1.44
N THR A 530 27.95 -20.49 2.62
CA THR A 530 28.52 -19.64 3.66
C THR A 530 29.86 -19.09 3.19
N GLN A 531 29.84 -18.00 2.41
CA GLN A 531 31.03 -17.17 2.19
C GLN A 531 31.36 -16.45 3.49
N ALA A 532 32.27 -17.03 4.27
CA ALA A 532 32.93 -16.33 5.36
C ALA A 532 33.77 -15.15 4.77
N PRO A 533 33.87 -14.02 5.47
CA PRO A 533 34.65 -12.87 4.99
C PRO A 533 36.15 -13.21 4.95
N PRO A 534 36.89 -12.76 3.92
CA PRO A 534 38.33 -12.98 3.86
C PRO A 534 39.05 -12.14 4.91
N GLY A 535 39.84 -12.79 5.77
CA GLY A 535 40.85 -12.12 6.60
C GLY A 535 42.03 -11.61 5.75
N PRO A 536 42.78 -10.60 6.22
CA PRO A 536 43.85 -9.99 5.44
C PRO A 536 45.12 -10.85 5.42
N GLY A 537 45.72 -11.03 4.24
CA GLY A 537 46.97 -11.80 4.09
C GLY A 537 47.64 -11.64 2.73
N SER A 538 48.64 -10.74 2.68
CA SER A 538 49.80 -10.71 1.76
C SER A 538 49.65 -11.22 0.32
N ALA A 539 49.77 -10.30 -0.63
CA ALA A 539 50.11 -10.62 -2.02
C ALA A 539 51.57 -11.06 -2.17
N GLU A 540 51.85 -12.01 -3.06
CA GLU A 540 53.16 -12.18 -3.69
C GLU A 540 53.01 -12.80 -5.09
N ASN A 541 53.87 -12.38 -6.03
CA ASN A 541 53.81 -12.72 -7.45
C ASN A 541 54.50 -14.06 -7.75
N SER A 542 54.03 -14.76 -8.80
CA SER A 542 54.91 -15.19 -9.90
C SER A 542 54.15 -15.87 -11.04
N ASP A 543 54.48 -15.50 -12.28
CA ASP A 543 54.06 -16.16 -13.52
C ASP A 543 54.73 -17.53 -13.72
N ALA A 544 54.09 -18.43 -14.47
CA ALA A 544 54.70 -19.15 -15.60
C ALA A 544 53.68 -20.00 -16.36
N GLU A 545 53.80 -20.02 -17.69
CA GLU A 545 52.92 -20.75 -18.61
C GLU A 545 53.34 -22.22 -18.83
N ASN A 546 52.42 -22.94 -19.52
CA ASN A 546 52.70 -23.81 -20.68
C ASN A 546 52.82 -25.33 -20.47
N SER A 547 51.81 -26.08 -20.95
CA SER A 547 51.99 -26.95 -22.14
C SER A 547 50.69 -27.64 -22.59
N ASN A 548 50.43 -27.60 -23.90
CA ASN A 548 49.36 -28.35 -24.58
C ASN A 548 49.84 -29.77 -24.95
N VAL A 549 48.95 -30.78 -24.90
CA VAL A 549 48.87 -31.87 -25.90
C VAL A 549 47.38 -32.28 -26.06
N ALA A 550 46.98 -32.75 -27.25
CA ALA A 550 45.59 -32.88 -27.70
C ALA A 550 45.14 -34.32 -28.05
N ASN A 551 43.85 -34.44 -28.44
CA ASN A 551 43.19 -35.48 -29.26
C ASN A 551 42.70 -36.80 -28.61
N SER A 552 41.39 -36.85 -28.31
CA SER A 552 40.30 -37.53 -29.07
C SER A 552 40.53 -38.90 -29.77
N PRO A 553 39.47 -39.63 -30.20
CA PRO A 553 38.30 -40.14 -29.45
C PRO A 553 37.92 -41.61 -29.86
N THR A 554 36.97 -42.28 -29.18
CA THR A 554 36.28 -43.47 -29.75
C THR A 554 34.86 -43.70 -29.20
N GLN A 555 33.93 -44.05 -30.10
CA GLN A 555 32.59 -44.56 -29.79
C GLN A 555 32.54 -46.09 -29.96
N ASN A 556 31.71 -46.80 -29.16
CA ASN A 556 30.51 -47.51 -29.67
C ASN A 556 29.81 -48.38 -28.61
N SER A 557 28.50 -48.57 -28.82
CA SER A 557 27.48 -49.23 -28.00
C SER A 557 27.41 -50.77 -28.27
N PRO A 558 26.31 -51.49 -27.95
CA PRO A 558 25.56 -51.66 -26.69
C PRO A 558 25.34 -53.16 -26.33
N THR A 559 24.75 -53.48 -25.17
CA THR A 559 23.94 -54.71 -24.99
C THR A 559 22.79 -54.53 -24.01
N GLN A 560 21.60 -55.00 -24.38
CA GLN A 560 20.45 -55.17 -23.48
C GLN A 560 20.54 -56.50 -22.73
N ASN A 561 19.90 -56.60 -21.55
CA ASN A 561 19.12 -57.76 -21.16
C ASN A 561 18.21 -57.47 -19.95
N SER A 562 16.98 -57.98 -20.04
CA SER A 562 15.92 -58.07 -19.02
C SER A 562 15.07 -59.31 -19.37
N PRO A 563 14.17 -59.81 -18.52
CA PRO A 563 14.04 -59.72 -17.05
C PRO A 563 13.90 -61.11 -16.39
N THR A 564 13.88 -61.20 -15.05
CA THR A 564 12.99 -62.18 -14.34
C THR A 564 12.83 -61.84 -12.85
N GLN A 565 11.72 -62.31 -12.25
CA GLN A 565 11.27 -62.02 -10.89
C GLN A 565 11.84 -63.03 -9.86
N ASN A 566 11.86 -62.67 -8.58
CA ASN A 566 11.25 -63.45 -7.49
C ASN A 566 11.22 -62.68 -6.15
N ASN A 567 10.10 -62.81 -5.44
CA ASN A 567 9.87 -62.61 -3.99
C ASN A 567 9.57 -64.04 -3.41
N PRO A 568 9.34 -64.31 -2.10
CA PRO A 568 9.05 -63.44 -0.94
C PRO A 568 9.78 -63.88 0.37
N GLU A 569 9.10 -63.76 1.54
CA GLU A 569 9.38 -64.30 2.91
C GLU A 569 10.22 -63.41 3.85
N GLU A 570 9.59 -62.75 4.85
CA GLU A 570 9.32 -63.19 6.25
C GLU A 570 10.51 -62.94 7.21
N SER A 571 10.38 -62.57 8.48
CA SER A 571 9.24 -62.43 9.41
C SER A 571 9.59 -61.44 10.56
N GLY A 572 8.63 -61.00 11.39
CA GLY A 572 8.93 -60.11 12.53
C GLY A 572 7.71 -59.56 13.28
N LEU A 573 7.13 -60.37 14.17
CA LEU A 573 5.97 -60.00 15.01
C LEU A 573 6.37 -59.17 16.25
N ALA A 574 5.48 -58.26 16.69
CA ALA A 574 4.82 -58.27 18.01
C ALA A 574 4.46 -56.87 18.52
N GLN A 575 3.18 -56.64 18.80
CA GLN A 575 2.71 -55.57 19.68
C GLN A 575 2.91 -55.99 21.15
N ASN A 576 3.01 -55.03 22.07
CA ASN A 576 2.66 -55.22 23.48
C ASN A 576 1.95 -53.98 24.03
N ASP A 577 0.78 -54.24 24.59
CA ASP A 577 -0.14 -53.39 25.36
C ASP A 577 -0.65 -54.33 26.49
N PRO A 578 -1.50 -53.93 27.46
CA PRO A 578 -1.24 -53.00 28.56
C PRO A 578 -1.57 -53.62 29.94
N THR A 579 -1.31 -52.92 31.06
CA THR A 579 -1.94 -53.18 32.38
C THR A 579 -1.86 -51.94 33.29
N GLN A 580 -2.70 -51.66 34.28
CA GLN A 580 -4.14 -51.89 34.60
C GLN A 580 -4.34 -51.41 36.06
N SER A 581 -5.28 -50.49 36.32
CA SER A 581 -5.99 -50.27 37.61
C SER A 581 -6.96 -49.09 37.44
N GLY A 582 -8.18 -49.04 38.00
CA GLY A 582 -8.93 -50.04 38.77
C GLY A 582 -10.17 -49.39 39.43
N ASP A 583 -11.35 -49.60 38.82
CA ASP A 583 -12.76 -49.47 39.27
C ASP A 583 -13.21 -48.63 40.50
N ALA A 584 -14.23 -47.79 40.28
CA ALA A 584 -15.55 -47.76 40.98
C ALA A 584 -16.34 -46.48 40.59
N ALA A 585 -17.32 -46.50 39.68
CA ALA A 585 -18.69 -47.00 39.80
C ALA A 585 -19.65 -46.11 40.63
N ASN A 586 -20.55 -45.39 39.93
CA ASN A 586 -21.93 -45.14 40.35
C ASN A 586 -22.77 -44.54 39.20
N GLY A 587 -23.94 -45.14 38.95
CA GLY A 587 -25.08 -44.59 38.22
C GLY A 587 -26.32 -45.36 38.71
N PRO A 588 -27.46 -45.34 38.01
CA PRO A 588 -28.03 -44.27 37.17
C PRO A 588 -29.44 -43.87 37.69
N THR A 589 -30.08 -42.86 37.09
CA THR A 589 -31.54 -42.73 37.11
C THR A 589 -32.06 -42.17 35.78
N GLU A 590 -32.88 -42.95 35.10
CA GLU A 590 -33.73 -42.57 33.97
C GLU A 590 -34.93 -41.75 34.46
N ASN A 591 -35.64 -41.07 33.54
CA ASN A 591 -37.11 -40.97 33.53
C ASN A 591 -37.64 -40.22 32.29
N ASP A 592 -38.53 -40.87 31.55
CA ASP A 592 -39.41 -40.35 30.49
C ASP A 592 -40.51 -41.42 30.26
N PRO A 593 -41.72 -41.11 29.73
CA PRO A 593 -42.53 -39.90 29.82
C PRO A 593 -43.95 -40.25 30.39
N PRO A 594 -45.00 -39.44 30.15
CA PRO A 594 -46.09 -40.00 29.32
C PRO A 594 -46.78 -39.01 28.35
N GLN A 595 -47.46 -39.57 27.35
CA GLN A 595 -48.24 -38.86 26.32
C GLN A 595 -49.64 -38.42 26.79
N ASN A 596 -50.25 -37.46 26.09
CA ASN A 596 -51.64 -37.59 25.63
C ASN A 596 -51.97 -36.65 24.45
N SER A 597 -52.87 -37.09 23.57
CA SER A 597 -53.55 -36.31 22.51
C SER A 597 -55.07 -36.53 22.66
N PRO A 598 -55.98 -35.77 22.00
CA PRO A 598 -56.40 -36.14 20.63
C PRO A 598 -57.03 -35.02 19.73
N ALA A 599 -57.36 -35.41 18.48
CA ALA A 599 -58.41 -34.90 17.57
C ALA A 599 -58.34 -33.42 17.07
N GLN A 600 -58.12 -33.15 15.77
CA GLN A 600 -59.07 -33.20 14.63
C GLN A 600 -60.19 -32.14 14.63
N ASN A 601 -60.15 -31.24 13.63
CA ASN A 601 -61.27 -30.99 12.68
C ASN A 601 -60.84 -30.05 11.54
N ASP A 602 -61.16 -30.45 10.30
CA ASP A 602 -61.25 -29.60 9.10
C ASP A 602 -62.65 -28.93 9.06
N PRO A 603 -62.86 -27.81 8.33
CA PRO A 603 -63.42 -27.96 6.98
C PRO A 603 -62.97 -26.94 5.92
N THR A 604 -62.93 -27.41 4.67
CA THR A 604 -62.82 -26.65 3.42
C THR A 604 -64.14 -26.00 2.97
N GLN A 605 -64.09 -24.81 2.34
CA GLN A 605 -64.88 -24.36 1.16
C GLN A 605 -64.52 -22.88 0.83
N SER A 606 -63.92 -22.54 -0.32
CA SER A 606 -64.49 -22.23 -1.65
C SER A 606 -65.26 -20.91 -1.76
N GLY A 607 -64.86 -20.00 -2.69
CA GLY A 607 -65.62 -18.78 -3.00
C GLY A 607 -64.92 -17.73 -3.88
N ASP A 608 -64.90 -17.97 -5.19
CA ASP A 608 -65.08 -17.06 -6.35
C ASP A 608 -64.43 -15.66 -6.47
N ALA A 609 -64.33 -15.22 -7.74
CA ALA A 609 -63.81 -13.93 -8.18
C ALA A 609 -64.88 -13.10 -8.94
N ALA A 610 -64.68 -11.77 -9.01
CA ALA A 610 -64.90 -10.87 -10.18
C ALA A 610 -65.50 -9.47 -9.85
N ASN A 611 -65.10 -8.48 -10.69
CA ASN A 611 -65.66 -7.12 -10.87
C ASN A 611 -65.47 -6.14 -9.68
N GLY A 612 -65.06 -4.88 -9.81
CA GLY A 612 -65.17 -3.84 -10.86
C GLY A 612 -65.61 -2.53 -10.13
N PRO A 613 -65.30 -1.28 -10.58
CA PRO A 613 -65.33 -0.82 -11.97
C PRO A 613 -64.21 0.15 -12.41
N THR A 614 -64.29 0.58 -13.68
CA THR A 614 -63.49 1.60 -14.36
C THR A 614 -64.16 2.99 -14.37
N GLU A 615 -63.37 4.06 -14.50
CA GLU A 615 -63.80 5.36 -15.07
C GLU A 615 -62.86 5.81 -16.20
N ASN A 616 -63.41 6.59 -17.14
CA ASN A 616 -62.79 7.06 -18.39
C ASN A 616 -63.02 8.61 -18.47
N ASP A 617 -62.56 9.44 -19.42
CA ASP A 617 -61.88 9.36 -20.74
C ASP A 617 -61.52 10.85 -21.11
N PRO A 618 -61.18 11.30 -22.35
CA PRO A 618 -60.46 10.71 -23.49
C PRO A 618 -59.29 11.66 -23.95
N PRO A 619 -59.03 11.99 -25.24
CA PRO A 619 -57.88 11.44 -25.97
C PRO A 619 -56.93 12.50 -26.60
N GLN A 620 -55.80 12.06 -27.16
CA GLN A 620 -55.08 12.84 -28.19
C GLN A 620 -54.78 12.02 -29.46
N ASN A 621 -55.10 12.62 -30.60
CA ASN A 621 -54.95 12.04 -31.93
C ASN A 621 -53.49 11.91 -32.37
N SER A 622 -53.15 10.79 -33.01
CA SER A 622 -51.99 10.69 -33.91
C SER A 622 -52.36 11.20 -35.31
N PRO A 623 -51.45 11.89 -36.01
CA PRO A 623 -50.88 11.34 -37.25
C PRO A 623 -49.38 11.68 -37.43
N ALA A 624 -48.55 10.94 -38.18
CA ALA A 624 -48.76 9.73 -38.96
C ALA A 624 -47.47 8.87 -38.93
N GLN A 625 -47.60 7.56 -39.10
CA GLN A 625 -46.44 6.70 -39.33
C GLN A 625 -45.81 7.04 -40.69
N LYS A 626 -44.56 7.52 -40.69
CA LYS A 626 -43.65 7.18 -41.78
C LYS A 626 -43.25 5.73 -41.57
N GLY A 627 -43.55 4.87 -42.55
CA GLY A 627 -43.04 3.50 -42.57
C GLY A 627 -41.51 3.47 -42.51
N PRO A 628 -40.90 2.34 -42.13
CA PRO A 628 -39.46 2.25 -41.97
C PRO A 628 -38.78 2.61 -43.29
N THR A 629 -38.02 3.71 -43.29
CA THR A 629 -36.95 3.88 -44.28
C THR A 629 -36.09 2.64 -44.19
N GLN A 630 -35.92 1.93 -45.30
CA GLN A 630 -34.95 0.85 -45.39
C GLN A 630 -33.56 1.46 -45.18
N ASN A 631 -33.11 1.47 -43.94
CA ASN A 631 -31.69 1.59 -43.66
C ASN A 631 -31.05 0.39 -44.35
N GLY A 632 -30.28 0.67 -45.41
CA GLY A 632 -29.41 -0.33 -46.01
C GLY A 632 -28.51 -0.95 -44.92
N PRO A 633 -28.01 -2.18 -45.12
CA PRO A 633 -27.34 -2.93 -44.07
C PRO A 633 -26.27 -2.07 -43.39
N THR A 634 -26.45 -1.82 -42.10
CA THR A 634 -25.53 -1.01 -41.29
C THR A 634 -24.15 -1.62 -41.44
N MET A 635 -23.23 -0.89 -42.08
CA MET A 635 -21.89 -1.39 -42.34
C MET A 635 -21.24 -1.73 -41.01
N THR A 636 -20.69 -2.93 -40.90
CA THR A 636 -20.06 -3.38 -39.66
C THR A 636 -18.87 -2.49 -39.30
N PRO A 637 -18.48 -2.44 -38.02
CA PRO A 637 -17.21 -1.86 -37.55
C PRO A 637 -16.03 -2.13 -38.48
N TYR A 638 -15.90 -3.39 -38.89
CA TYR A 638 -14.86 -3.86 -39.81
C TYR A 638 -14.99 -3.25 -41.22
N GLN A 639 -16.22 -3.14 -41.74
CA GLN A 639 -16.51 -2.54 -43.05
C GLN A 639 -16.32 -1.00 -43.07
N GLN A 640 -16.38 -0.32 -41.92
CA GLN A 640 -16.14 1.12 -41.81
C GLN A 640 -14.66 1.46 -41.56
N CYS A 641 -14.01 0.79 -40.61
CA CYS A 641 -12.62 1.08 -40.24
C CYS A 641 -11.60 0.62 -41.32
N THR A 642 -11.84 -0.51 -41.98
CA THR A 642 -10.86 -1.10 -42.92
C THR A 642 -10.59 -0.22 -44.15
N PRO A 643 -11.60 0.38 -44.83
CA PRO A 643 -11.34 1.27 -45.97
C PRO A 643 -10.54 2.53 -45.59
N ALA A 644 -10.85 3.16 -44.46
CA ALA A 644 -10.13 4.35 -43.98
C ALA A 644 -8.67 4.03 -43.63
N ALA A 645 -8.44 2.92 -42.92
CA ALA A 645 -7.11 2.40 -42.64
C ALA A 645 -6.34 2.07 -43.92
N SER A 646 -6.98 1.43 -44.90
CA SER A 646 -6.35 1.07 -46.18
C SER A 646 -5.96 2.30 -47.00
N ALA A 647 -6.79 3.35 -46.98
CA ALA A 647 -6.47 4.62 -47.63
C ALA A 647 -5.29 5.34 -46.95
N ALA A 648 -5.19 5.27 -45.62
CA ALA A 648 -4.06 5.81 -44.86
C ALA A 648 -2.76 4.99 -45.07
N ASP A 649 -2.83 3.66 -45.15
CA ASP A 649 -1.64 2.82 -45.42
C ASP A 649 -1.13 3.02 -46.86
N ALA A 650 -2.03 3.23 -47.82
CA ALA A 650 -1.69 3.60 -49.19
C ALA A 650 -1.02 4.98 -49.31
N ALA A 651 -1.22 5.87 -48.33
CA ALA A 651 -0.53 7.15 -48.22
C ALA A 651 0.85 7.03 -47.52
N CYS A 652 1.10 5.94 -46.76
CA CYS A 652 2.42 5.65 -46.21
C CYS A 652 3.38 5.15 -47.30
N GLY A 653 4.61 5.69 -47.32
CA GLY A 653 5.66 5.22 -48.23
C GLY A 653 5.95 3.72 -48.06
N PRO A 654 6.34 2.97 -49.11
CA PRO A 654 6.52 1.51 -49.04
C PRO A 654 7.50 1.04 -47.95
N SER A 655 8.51 1.87 -47.64
CA SER A 655 9.56 1.63 -46.66
C SER A 655 9.30 2.26 -45.28
N ASP A 656 8.25 3.07 -45.10
CA ASP A 656 7.98 3.74 -43.83
C ASP A 656 7.24 2.80 -42.86
N LYS A 657 8.02 1.92 -42.22
CA LYS A 657 7.53 0.98 -41.22
C LYS A 657 6.86 1.68 -40.02
N SER A 658 7.23 2.92 -39.71
CA SER A 658 6.66 3.68 -38.59
C SER A 658 5.24 4.18 -38.91
N CYS A 659 5.07 4.80 -40.09
CA CYS A 659 3.76 5.21 -40.60
C CYS A 659 2.80 4.02 -40.69
N LYS A 660 3.25 2.90 -41.27
CA LYS A 660 2.41 1.70 -41.43
C LYS A 660 2.04 1.03 -40.10
N ALA A 661 2.97 0.95 -39.15
CA ALA A 661 2.67 0.47 -37.80
C ALA A 661 1.66 1.38 -37.08
N MET A 662 1.77 2.70 -37.24
CA MET A 662 0.84 3.67 -36.68
C MET A 662 -0.57 3.54 -37.28
N VAL A 663 -0.68 3.42 -38.61
CA VAL A 663 -1.95 3.21 -39.30
C VAL A 663 -2.58 1.88 -38.90
N THR A 664 -1.79 0.80 -38.86
CA THR A 664 -2.26 -0.53 -38.43
C THR A 664 -2.78 -0.47 -36.99
N ARG A 665 -2.07 0.19 -36.08
CA ARG A 665 -2.50 0.39 -34.69
C ARG A 665 -3.82 1.18 -34.61
N LYS A 666 -3.93 2.32 -35.30
CA LYS A 666 -5.18 3.10 -35.36
C LYS A 666 -6.34 2.29 -35.96
N ALA A 667 -6.07 1.44 -36.95
CA ALA A 667 -7.06 0.56 -37.57
C ALA A 667 -7.59 -0.49 -36.60
N THR A 668 -6.67 -1.14 -35.87
CA THR A 668 -7.01 -2.08 -34.80
C THR A 668 -7.78 -1.37 -33.68
N ASP A 669 -7.34 -0.20 -33.24
CA ASP A 669 -8.03 0.61 -32.24
C ASP A 669 -9.46 0.96 -32.69
N CYS A 670 -9.67 1.39 -33.94
CA CYS A 670 -10.98 1.65 -34.53
C CYS A 670 -11.87 0.40 -34.53
N ILE A 671 -11.35 -0.74 -35.02
CA ILE A 671 -12.11 -2.00 -35.08
C ILE A 671 -12.50 -2.49 -33.68
N LEU A 672 -11.60 -2.36 -32.70
CA LEU A 672 -11.89 -2.64 -31.29
C LEU A 672 -12.99 -1.71 -30.77
N ARG A 673 -12.84 -0.38 -30.93
CA ARG A 673 -13.84 0.62 -30.47
C ARG A 673 -15.21 0.42 -31.09
N ALA A 674 -15.28 0.16 -32.38
CA ALA A 674 -16.55 0.03 -33.09
C ALA A 674 -17.22 -1.35 -32.84
N ASN A 675 -16.48 -2.40 -32.48
CA ASN A 675 -17.08 -3.67 -32.01
C ASN A 675 -17.70 -3.58 -30.59
N PHE A 676 -17.57 -2.45 -29.88
CA PHE A 676 -17.96 -2.31 -28.47
C PHE A 676 -19.36 -1.74 -28.22
N VAL A 677 -20.27 -1.79 -29.20
CA VAL A 677 -21.64 -1.22 -29.15
C VAL A 677 -22.60 -1.92 -28.14
N ASN A 678 -22.06 -2.67 -27.17
CA ASN A 678 -22.80 -3.26 -26.04
C ASN A 678 -22.36 -2.70 -24.67
N VAL A 679 -21.47 -1.70 -24.62
CA VAL A 679 -21.52 -0.73 -23.51
C VAL A 679 -22.75 0.14 -23.75
N ASN A 680 -23.58 0.35 -22.71
CA ASN A 680 -24.81 1.13 -22.82
C ASN A 680 -24.47 2.55 -23.31
N ALA A 681 -24.76 2.85 -24.58
CA ALA A 681 -24.41 4.11 -25.23
C ALA A 681 -24.94 5.32 -24.45
N THR A 682 -26.09 5.15 -23.80
CA THR A 682 -26.72 6.11 -22.87
C THR A 682 -25.77 6.57 -21.75
N ASP A 683 -25.04 5.65 -21.13
CA ASP A 683 -24.17 5.97 -19.97
C ASP A 683 -22.96 6.78 -20.43
N LEU A 684 -22.39 6.41 -21.57
CA LEU A 684 -21.26 7.14 -22.18
C LEU A 684 -21.68 8.52 -22.69
N GLN A 685 -22.87 8.62 -23.30
CA GLN A 685 -23.48 9.89 -23.70
C GLN A 685 -23.72 10.80 -22.48
N ALA A 686 -24.20 10.24 -21.37
CA ALA A 686 -24.39 10.97 -20.12
C ALA A 686 -23.06 11.48 -19.52
N TRP A 687 -21.93 10.81 -19.76
CA TRP A 687 -20.62 11.27 -19.29
C TRP A 687 -20.09 12.43 -20.15
N ILE A 688 -20.17 12.33 -21.48
CA ILE A 688 -19.80 13.45 -22.37
C ILE A 688 -20.71 14.66 -22.09
N GLN A 689 -22.02 14.44 -21.92
CA GLN A 689 -22.97 15.48 -21.49
C GLN A 689 -22.51 16.15 -20.19
N LYS A 690 -22.17 15.36 -19.16
CA LYS A 690 -21.71 15.87 -17.85
C LYS A 690 -20.44 16.71 -17.94
N ASP A 691 -19.46 16.32 -18.74
CA ASP A 691 -18.22 17.08 -18.91
C ASP A 691 -18.47 18.41 -19.63
N PHE A 692 -19.38 18.44 -20.60
CA PHE A 692 -19.83 19.69 -21.23
C PHE A 692 -20.68 20.56 -20.29
N ASP A 693 -21.51 19.96 -19.43
CA ASP A 693 -22.28 20.68 -18.41
C ASP A 693 -21.37 21.31 -17.35
N MET A 694 -20.26 20.66 -16.99
CA MET A 694 -19.25 21.27 -16.13
C MET A 694 -18.58 22.49 -16.76
N ILE A 695 -18.42 22.53 -18.10
CA ILE A 695 -17.94 23.73 -18.79
C ILE A 695 -19.00 24.83 -18.68
N ARG A 696 -20.27 24.54 -19.02
CA ARG A 696 -21.41 25.47 -18.92
C ARG A 696 -21.56 26.06 -17.52
N GLN A 697 -21.34 25.25 -16.47
CA GLN A 697 -21.43 25.65 -15.06
C GLN A 697 -20.24 26.45 -14.51
N THR A 698 -19.24 26.79 -15.34
CA THR A 698 -18.09 27.61 -14.90
C THR A 698 -18.58 29.03 -14.53
N THR A 699 -18.38 29.46 -13.28
CA THR A 699 -19.00 30.67 -12.72
C THR A 699 -18.73 31.95 -13.52
N GLY A 700 -17.47 32.20 -13.93
CA GLY A 700 -17.15 33.35 -14.78
C GLY A 700 -17.77 33.26 -16.17
N LEU A 701 -17.92 32.04 -16.72
CA LEU A 701 -18.53 31.83 -18.03
C LEU A 701 -20.05 32.07 -18.01
N GLN A 702 -20.75 31.50 -17.03
CA GLN A 702 -22.18 31.70 -16.84
C GLN A 702 -22.51 33.19 -16.66
N SER A 703 -21.72 33.89 -15.83
CA SER A 703 -21.86 35.34 -15.61
C SER A 703 -21.65 36.15 -16.90
N ALA A 704 -20.68 35.77 -17.73
CA ALA A 704 -20.45 36.41 -19.02
C ALA A 704 -21.58 36.14 -20.03
N MET A 705 -22.08 34.90 -20.09
CA MET A 705 -23.18 34.50 -20.98
C MET A 705 -24.51 35.18 -20.61
N ASP A 706 -24.78 35.37 -19.31
CA ASP A 706 -26.00 36.07 -18.88
C ASP A 706 -25.90 37.60 -19.07
N ALA A 707 -24.68 38.15 -19.13
CA ALA A 707 -24.42 39.56 -19.44
C ALA A 707 -24.41 39.87 -20.95
N ASP A 708 -24.09 38.90 -21.81
CA ASP A 708 -24.00 39.09 -23.27
C ASP A 708 -24.73 37.98 -24.04
N LYS A 709 -25.89 38.35 -24.61
CA LYS A 709 -26.75 37.44 -25.38
C LYS A 709 -26.11 36.96 -26.69
N SER A 710 -25.20 37.71 -27.29
CA SER A 710 -24.47 37.27 -28.50
C SER A 710 -23.46 36.18 -28.13
N LEU A 711 -22.68 36.42 -27.07
CA LEU A 711 -21.74 35.46 -26.51
C LEU A 711 -22.44 34.13 -26.16
N LYS A 712 -23.54 34.21 -25.43
CA LYS A 712 -24.36 33.04 -25.05
C LYS A 712 -24.74 32.21 -26.27
N THR A 713 -25.36 32.86 -27.25
CA THR A 713 -25.84 32.22 -28.48
C THR A 713 -24.70 31.52 -29.25
N GLN A 714 -23.54 32.17 -29.40
CA GLN A 714 -22.44 31.62 -30.19
C GLN A 714 -21.65 30.53 -29.45
N LEU A 715 -21.54 30.64 -28.12
CA LEU A 715 -20.83 29.64 -27.33
C LEU A 715 -21.68 28.39 -27.08
N GLU A 716 -22.97 28.52 -26.77
CA GLU A 716 -23.90 27.38 -26.66
C GLU A 716 -23.93 26.61 -27.98
N SER A 717 -24.10 27.29 -29.11
CA SER A 717 -24.05 26.67 -30.45
C SER A 717 -22.76 25.87 -30.70
N LYS A 718 -21.60 26.38 -30.26
CA LYS A 718 -20.31 25.70 -30.44
C LYS A 718 -20.11 24.53 -29.47
N LEU A 719 -20.53 24.67 -28.21
CA LEU A 719 -20.49 23.60 -27.22
C LEU A 719 -21.44 22.47 -27.60
N ASP A 720 -22.65 22.78 -28.05
CA ASP A 720 -23.65 21.79 -28.47
C ASP A 720 -23.21 21.06 -29.74
N ALA A 721 -22.62 21.78 -30.73
CA ALA A 721 -22.06 21.17 -31.92
C ALA A 721 -20.88 20.23 -31.61
N ALA A 722 -19.99 20.63 -30.70
CA ALA A 722 -18.87 19.80 -30.25
C ALA A 722 -19.34 18.58 -29.45
N GLN A 723 -20.26 18.78 -28.49
CA GLN A 723 -20.84 17.70 -27.70
C GLN A 723 -21.55 16.68 -28.60
N LYS A 724 -22.34 17.16 -29.57
CA LYS A 724 -23.04 16.31 -30.55
C LYS A 724 -22.07 15.53 -31.43
N ASP A 725 -21.07 16.18 -32.05
CA ASP A 725 -20.09 15.48 -32.90
C ASP A 725 -19.30 14.43 -32.11
N LEU A 726 -18.93 14.71 -30.85
CA LEU A 726 -18.22 13.75 -29.99
C LEU A 726 -19.12 12.61 -29.48
N VAL A 727 -20.42 12.84 -29.30
CA VAL A 727 -21.40 11.78 -29.01
C VAL A 727 -21.66 10.90 -30.24
N GLU A 728 -21.86 11.50 -31.42
CA GLU A 728 -22.20 10.78 -32.66
C GLU A 728 -21.02 10.02 -33.27
N ASN A 729 -19.78 10.51 -33.09
CA ASN A 729 -18.57 9.90 -33.65
C ASN A 729 -17.70 9.23 -32.57
N PHE A 730 -18.26 8.89 -31.42
CA PHE A 730 -17.51 8.15 -30.39
C PHE A 730 -16.99 6.82 -30.95
N GLY A 731 -15.69 6.56 -30.76
CA GLY A 731 -15.04 5.34 -31.24
C GLY A 731 -14.54 5.39 -32.70
N ASP A 732 -14.77 6.48 -33.44
CA ASP A 732 -14.21 6.73 -34.77
C ASP A 732 -12.66 6.66 -34.78
N PHE A 733 -12.08 6.28 -35.91
CA PHE A 733 -10.62 6.20 -36.17
C PHE A 733 -9.91 7.53 -35.86
N GLU A 734 -10.59 8.66 -36.13
CA GLU A 734 -10.09 10.01 -35.81
C GLU A 734 -10.73 10.62 -34.54
N PHE A 735 -11.40 9.85 -33.68
CA PHE A 735 -12.11 10.37 -32.49
C PHE A 735 -11.20 11.25 -31.61
N ARG A 736 -9.97 10.80 -31.35
CA ARG A 736 -8.99 11.60 -30.59
C ARG A 736 -8.66 12.94 -31.26
N ALA A 737 -8.50 12.95 -32.59
CA ALA A 737 -8.25 14.18 -33.35
C ALA A 737 -9.48 15.09 -33.37
N ARG A 738 -10.71 14.54 -33.37
CA ARG A 738 -11.96 15.32 -33.21
C ARG A 738 -12.03 16.00 -31.84
N VAL A 739 -11.74 15.28 -30.76
CA VAL A 739 -11.65 15.85 -29.41
C VAL A 739 -10.61 16.97 -29.39
N GLU A 740 -9.38 16.69 -29.81
CA GLU A 740 -8.31 17.70 -29.84
C GLU A 740 -8.65 18.92 -30.72
N LYS A 741 -9.42 18.75 -31.80
CA LYS A 741 -9.90 19.83 -32.67
C LYS A 741 -10.95 20.72 -31.99
N HIS A 742 -11.99 20.16 -31.38
CA HIS A 742 -13.06 20.93 -30.75
C HIS A 742 -12.55 21.77 -29.57
N PHE A 743 -11.67 21.20 -28.75
CA PHE A 743 -11.12 21.87 -27.57
C PHE A 743 -10.00 22.88 -27.87
N LYS A 744 -9.45 22.93 -29.10
CA LYS A 744 -8.35 23.84 -29.47
C LYS A 744 -8.81 25.20 -30.01
N GLY A 745 -10.00 25.29 -30.61
CA GLY A 745 -10.46 26.48 -31.34
C GLY A 745 -11.49 27.35 -30.62
N PHE A 746 -11.68 27.23 -29.30
CA PHE A 746 -12.74 27.98 -28.60
C PHE A 746 -12.46 29.49 -28.53
N ASP A 747 -11.18 29.89 -28.47
CA ASP A 747 -10.75 31.30 -28.50
C ASP A 747 -11.03 32.01 -29.84
N ASP A 748 -11.31 31.25 -30.89
CA ASP A 748 -11.70 31.79 -32.22
C ASP A 748 -13.17 32.27 -32.26
N VAL A 749 -13.95 32.07 -31.19
CA VAL A 749 -15.29 32.70 -31.08
C VAL A 749 -15.08 34.18 -30.73
N PRO A 750 -15.46 35.14 -31.60
CA PRO A 750 -15.09 36.55 -31.43
C PRO A 750 -15.55 37.13 -30.08
N GLU A 751 -16.76 36.77 -29.66
CA GLU A 751 -17.37 37.16 -28.40
C GLU A 751 -16.66 36.56 -27.18
N VAL A 752 -16.14 35.33 -27.27
CA VAL A 752 -15.33 34.73 -26.19
C VAL A 752 -14.01 35.50 -26.06
N GLY A 753 -13.38 35.84 -27.19
CA GLY A 753 -12.19 36.68 -27.22
C GLY A 753 -12.44 38.11 -26.68
N LEU A 754 -13.64 38.65 -26.84
CA LEU A 754 -14.05 39.93 -26.26
C LEU A 754 -14.40 39.81 -24.77
N ALA A 755 -15.08 38.73 -24.34
CA ALA A 755 -15.40 38.44 -22.95
C ALA A 755 -14.13 38.27 -22.12
N LYS A 756 -13.16 37.49 -22.63
CA LYS A 756 -11.81 37.32 -22.06
C LYS A 756 -11.02 38.63 -21.92
N LYS A 757 -11.35 39.68 -22.68
CA LYS A 757 -10.75 41.02 -22.52
C LYS A 757 -11.49 41.89 -21.49
N LYS A 758 -12.78 41.63 -21.24
CA LYS A 758 -13.60 42.34 -20.25
C LYS A 758 -13.50 41.74 -18.85
N ASP A 759 -13.40 40.42 -18.76
CA ASP A 759 -13.24 39.66 -17.53
C ASP A 759 -11.93 38.86 -17.55
N THR A 760 -10.99 39.27 -16.70
CA THR A 760 -9.67 38.62 -16.61
C THR A 760 -9.69 37.31 -15.84
N THR A 761 -10.74 37.00 -15.07
CA THR A 761 -10.91 35.71 -14.39
C THR A 761 -11.26 34.61 -15.41
N LEU A 762 -12.04 34.95 -16.43
CA LEU A 762 -12.40 34.05 -17.53
C LEU A 762 -11.18 33.56 -18.32
N ASN A 763 -10.09 34.34 -18.40
CA ASN A 763 -8.81 33.90 -18.98
C ASN A 763 -8.17 32.72 -18.23
N VAL A 764 -8.49 32.55 -16.95
CA VAL A 764 -7.86 31.56 -16.07
C VAL A 764 -8.77 30.36 -15.85
N GLU A 765 -10.08 30.57 -15.69
CA GLU A 765 -11.04 29.48 -15.44
C GLU A 765 -11.35 28.67 -16.70
N LEU A 766 -11.64 29.35 -17.82
CA LEU A 766 -12.15 28.71 -19.02
C LEU A 766 -11.16 27.71 -19.66
N PRO A 767 -9.84 28.02 -19.81
CA PRO A 767 -8.88 27.04 -20.32
C PRO A 767 -8.67 25.84 -19.38
N LYS A 768 -8.87 26.02 -18.05
CA LYS A 768 -8.79 24.93 -17.08
C LYS A 768 -9.98 23.98 -17.22
N ALA A 769 -11.19 24.51 -17.36
CA ALA A 769 -12.39 23.73 -17.60
C ALA A 769 -12.28 22.92 -18.91
N PHE A 770 -11.90 23.57 -20.01
CA PHE A 770 -11.67 22.90 -21.30
C PHE A 770 -10.55 21.86 -21.25
N SER A 771 -9.39 22.17 -20.65
CA SER A 771 -8.28 21.20 -20.54
C SER A 771 -8.66 19.99 -19.69
N LYS A 772 -9.51 20.18 -18.66
CA LYS A 772 -10.02 19.08 -17.84
C LYS A 772 -10.98 18.18 -18.63
N ALA A 773 -12.04 18.74 -19.21
CA ALA A 773 -13.00 17.98 -20.00
C ALA A 773 -12.33 17.24 -21.18
N GLN A 774 -11.39 17.88 -21.89
CA GLN A 774 -10.61 17.24 -22.95
C GLN A 774 -9.85 16.00 -22.44
N LYS A 775 -9.21 16.10 -21.26
CA LYS A 775 -8.48 15.00 -20.64
C LYS A 775 -9.42 13.90 -20.14
N ASP A 776 -10.53 14.26 -19.52
CA ASP A 776 -11.46 13.28 -18.93
C ASP A 776 -12.22 12.50 -20.03
N ILE A 777 -12.57 13.13 -21.16
CA ILE A 777 -13.11 12.45 -22.36
C ILE A 777 -12.08 11.49 -22.97
N LEU A 778 -10.84 11.94 -23.22
CA LEU A 778 -9.76 11.08 -23.77
C LEU A 778 -9.34 9.96 -22.80
N ARG A 779 -9.50 10.16 -21.49
CA ARG A 779 -9.19 9.15 -20.47
C ARG A 779 -10.30 8.12 -20.35
N THR A 780 -11.56 8.52 -20.48
CA THR A 780 -12.72 7.62 -20.52
C THR A 780 -12.63 6.67 -21.71
N ASP A 781 -12.20 7.20 -22.86
CA ASP A 781 -11.87 6.45 -24.08
C ASP A 781 -10.75 5.41 -23.87
N MET A 782 -9.63 5.78 -23.23
CA MET A 782 -8.54 4.83 -22.92
C MET A 782 -8.90 3.78 -21.85
N LEU A 783 -9.59 4.16 -20.77
CA LEU A 783 -9.84 3.27 -19.64
C LEU A 783 -10.78 2.10 -19.98
N HIS A 784 -11.64 2.25 -21.01
CA HIS A 784 -12.51 1.16 -21.46
C HIS A 784 -11.84 0.19 -22.43
N LEU A 785 -10.85 0.62 -23.22
CA LEU A 785 -10.02 -0.29 -24.03
C LEU A 785 -9.25 -1.32 -23.18
N ILE A 786 -8.86 -0.93 -21.96
CA ILE A 786 -8.04 -1.75 -21.04
C ILE A 786 -8.89 -2.78 -20.27
N LYS A 787 -10.19 -2.53 -20.06
CA LYS A 787 -11.07 -3.36 -19.20
C LYS A 787 -11.59 -4.66 -19.84
N THR A 788 -11.21 -4.94 -21.07
CA THR A 788 -11.93 -5.89 -21.95
C THR A 788 -11.01 -6.74 -22.81
N THR A 789 -9.74 -6.36 -22.99
CA THR A 789 -8.69 -7.32 -23.35
C THR A 789 -8.49 -8.39 -22.27
N SER A 790 -9.04 -8.17 -21.06
CA SER A 790 -9.06 -9.12 -19.93
C SER A 790 -10.21 -10.14 -19.93
N LYS A 791 -11.11 -10.13 -20.94
CA LYS A 791 -12.12 -11.19 -21.13
C LYS A 791 -11.87 -11.90 -22.45
N GLY A 792 -11.03 -12.93 -22.40
CA GLY A 792 -10.45 -13.54 -23.59
C GLY A 792 -11.42 -14.33 -24.47
N GLU A 793 -11.39 -14.02 -25.76
CA GLU A 793 -11.17 -15.02 -26.82
C GLU A 793 -10.22 -14.41 -27.88
N PRO A 794 -9.40 -15.24 -28.59
CA PRO A 794 -8.40 -14.74 -29.52
C PRO A 794 -8.97 -14.49 -30.93
N VAL A 795 -8.92 -13.23 -31.40
CA VAL A 795 -9.16 -12.92 -32.82
C VAL A 795 -7.85 -13.09 -33.60
N TRP A 796 -7.90 -13.89 -34.66
CA TRP A 796 -6.72 -14.50 -35.30
C TRP A 796 -5.89 -13.56 -36.20
N GLY A 797 -4.57 -13.61 -36.00
CA GLY A 797 -3.61 -14.13 -36.99
C GLY A 797 -3.30 -13.32 -38.26
N ILE A 798 -2.14 -12.65 -38.28
CA ILE A 798 -1.37 -12.37 -39.50
C ILE A 798 0.10 -12.80 -39.32
N ALA A 799 0.52 -13.74 -40.19
CA ALA A 799 1.89 -14.14 -40.56
C ALA A 799 3.05 -14.01 -39.54
N LYS A 800 3.48 -15.16 -38.98
CA LYS A 800 4.88 -15.36 -38.55
C LYS A 800 5.81 -15.31 -39.77
N GLY A 801 6.55 -14.22 -39.95
CA GLY A 801 7.68 -14.11 -40.88
C GLY A 801 9.01 -14.30 -40.14
N LYS A 802 9.83 -15.28 -40.56
CA LYS A 802 11.16 -15.53 -39.97
C LYS A 802 12.21 -14.52 -40.47
N SER A 803 13.26 -14.40 -39.65
CA SER A 803 14.66 -14.07 -39.98
C SER A 803 15.02 -12.70 -40.57
N GLY A 804 15.97 -12.05 -39.91
CA GLY A 804 17.24 -11.68 -40.56
C GLY A 804 17.63 -10.21 -40.50
N ILE A 805 18.61 -9.92 -39.62
CA ILE A 805 19.38 -8.66 -39.49
C ILE A 805 18.60 -7.50 -38.86
#